data_AF-L8WF60-F1
#
_entry.id   AF-L8WF60-F1
#
_cell.length_a   1.000
_cell.length_b   1.000
_cell.length_c   1.000
_cell.angle_alpha   90.00
_cell.angle_beta   90.00
_cell.angle_gamma   90.00
#
_symmetry.space_group_name_H-M   'P 1'
#
loop_
_entity.id
_entity.type
_entity.pdbx_description
1 polymer ?
#
loop_
_entity_poly.entity_id
_entity_poly.type
_entity_poly.pdbx_seq_one_letter_code
_entity_poly.pdbx_strand_id
1 'polypeptide(L)'
;MMSRVFVVAERKPRVQTYRVYNIEGAFGLSSQQVLVQMFGWNWKSIAAECESFLGPAGVGFVQVNPPQEHLSGDQWWVDYQAVSYQLQSRRGSRSDFAEMVGRCKNVGVKVSVGVCISNSGYKRTLTSKRYDMESHGRSGECHYNYPELFSWNLTQDFHHCVVRQGSQKALVLNGSLENWGDRDQIWNCELVNLADLKTESFYVQGKLAAFTNDLLTLGVDGLRLDAAKHMHPDDIRAIMGKLSRRPLYVSQEIVDTEGSLAGMYTDIGDVQEFRYPEALKAAFISDGIAGLRGIENRGWLPSNSANVFVTNHDQERGGSALTYKSGNTSLGPIPMALQLFFPVMNSMIAMRELLMVHMVPAMVPGVLMDGAYPAVAFAKSVNKPHVRLCQHRWNAIAGMIRFYNQVGTADLNNWVQESNQQIGFGRGSTGFVAINNEDREWARTFQTSLPSGSYCDVVSGRKSGGDCTGGKVTISNGSFTVTVPARTALAYHTGTVVHGCHRAKTRKGPEAWAISIKQWFNIRLPLSSFFHFTASVQMFGWNWKSIAAECEQFLGPAGVGFVQVNPPQEHIRGDQWWVDYQVVSYQIQSKRGSRSDFAEMVGRCKNAGVKVSVDVVWNHMSGVDNGVGIAGTRKPRSTAPCHRIQSANQNNFQSLATITTLDCTVGTLNTGSEHVRSKLANFSNDLLSLGVDGFRIDAAKRRPLITSLFSSLTVVVDTGGSMVGMYTDIGDVQEFRYPEALKAAFSGGGIAGLRGIENRGWLASSSANVFVTNHDQERGGNALTYRSPSNTYALAHVFMLSYPYGTPTILSSYGFDDTNAAWGSCNGSGGANGWLCQHRWTPIAGMIKFYNKVDGTNLNDWVQGTNQQIAFGRGNAGFVAINNEDWQWSRTFKTSLPSATYCDVITGKKSGSSCTGGKSVSRIALHQTPSLTICASTGLRLPTDP
;
A
#
# COMPACT_ATOMS: atom_id res chain seq x y z
N MET A 1 34.93 13.89 -10.33
CA MET A 1 35.36 14.71 -11.49
C MET A 1 34.14 15.00 -12.34
N MET A 2 33.90 16.28 -12.62
CA MET A 2 32.78 16.78 -13.43
C MET A 2 32.88 16.34 -14.89
N SER A 3 31.75 16.20 -15.59
CA SER A 3 31.46 16.95 -16.84
C SER A 3 30.03 16.73 -17.33
N ARG A 4 29.35 17.86 -17.55
CA ARG A 4 28.07 18.02 -18.29
C ARG A 4 28.39 18.19 -19.78
N VAL A 5 27.50 17.75 -20.68
CA VAL A 5 27.31 18.38 -22.02
C VAL A 5 25.82 18.33 -22.41
N PHE A 6 25.27 19.50 -22.74
CA PHE A 6 23.99 19.74 -23.45
C PHE A 6 24.29 19.90 -24.94
N VAL A 7 23.42 19.46 -25.87
CA VAL A 7 23.10 20.16 -27.16
C VAL A 7 21.78 19.64 -27.77
N VAL A 8 20.81 20.57 -27.86
CA VAL A 8 19.92 21.01 -28.98
C VAL A 8 19.15 20.00 -29.86
N ALA A 9 17.88 20.34 -30.10
CA ALA A 9 16.89 19.65 -30.92
C ALA A 9 16.96 19.99 -32.42
N GLU A 10 16.70 18.99 -33.28
CA GLU A 10 16.20 19.16 -34.65
C GLU A 10 15.07 18.14 -34.95
N ARG A 11 14.12 18.54 -35.80
CA ARG A 11 12.83 17.86 -36.07
C ARG A 11 12.89 16.91 -37.28
N LYS A 12 12.04 15.85 -37.19
CA LYS A 12 11.39 15.02 -38.25
C LYS A 12 12.08 13.68 -38.64
N PRO A 13 11.35 12.66 -39.19
CA PRO A 13 10.74 11.60 -38.38
C PRO A 13 10.99 10.19 -38.95
N ARG A 14 11.54 9.23 -38.21
CA ARG A 14 11.51 7.80 -38.61
C ARG A 14 11.76 6.87 -37.41
N VAL A 15 10.81 5.95 -37.25
CA VAL A 15 10.84 4.65 -36.54
C VAL A 15 12.10 4.36 -35.72
N GLN A 16 11.97 4.36 -34.39
CA GLN A 16 12.90 3.66 -33.50
C GLN A 16 12.11 2.84 -32.47
N THR A 17 12.40 1.55 -32.47
CA THR A 17 12.12 0.55 -31.43
C THR A 17 12.28 1.11 -30.02
N TYR A 18 11.23 0.97 -29.20
CA TYR A 18 11.28 1.22 -27.76
C TYR A 18 12.18 0.17 -27.09
N ARG A 19 13.40 0.55 -26.68
CA ARG A 19 14.10 -0.18 -25.61
C ARG A 19 13.49 0.25 -24.29
N VAL A 20 12.83 -0.69 -23.62
CA VAL A 20 12.41 -0.57 -22.23
C VAL A 20 13.67 -0.48 -21.37
N TYR A 21 13.86 0.64 -20.68
CA TYR A 21 14.81 0.68 -19.56
C TYR A 21 14.11 0.14 -18.33
N ASN A 22 14.52 -1.06 -17.91
CA ASN A 22 14.16 -1.67 -16.65
C ASN A 22 14.68 -0.77 -15.51
N ILE A 23 13.77 -0.20 -14.72
CA ILE A 23 14.12 0.38 -13.42
C ILE A 23 13.93 -0.73 -12.38
N GLU A 24 14.74 -1.78 -12.48
CA GLU A 24 15.00 -2.67 -11.35
C GLU A 24 16.29 -2.18 -10.68
N GLY A 25 16.16 -1.68 -9.45
CA GLY A 25 17.31 -1.38 -8.60
C GLY A 25 17.24 -0.07 -7.84
N ALA A 26 16.34 0.02 -6.85
CA ALA A 26 16.54 0.78 -5.59
C ALA A 26 15.27 0.82 -4.72
N PHE A 27 14.69 -0.34 -4.39
CA PHE A 27 13.86 -0.46 -3.19
C PHE A 27 14.36 -1.65 -2.40
N GLY A 28 15.07 -1.37 -1.30
CA GLY A 28 15.52 -2.38 -0.36
C GLY A 28 14.33 -3.06 0.30
N LEU A 29 13.90 -4.18 -0.25
CA LEU A 29 13.05 -5.13 0.45
C LEU A 29 13.83 -5.62 1.69
N SER A 30 13.17 -5.58 2.86
CA SER A 30 13.72 -6.08 4.11
C SER A 30 14.33 -7.48 3.94
N SER A 31 15.44 -7.76 4.62
CA SER A 31 16.23 -9.00 4.65
C SER A 31 15.49 -10.29 5.08
N GLN A 32 14.15 -10.32 5.06
CA GLN A 32 13.31 -11.44 5.49
C GLN A 32 12.29 -11.78 4.40
N GLN A 33 12.59 -12.82 3.63
CA GLN A 33 11.82 -13.22 2.44
C GLN A 33 11.21 -14.63 2.54
N VAL A 34 11.50 -15.41 3.59
CA VAL A 34 10.93 -16.76 3.77
C VAL A 34 9.50 -16.66 4.29
N LEU A 35 8.59 -17.39 3.65
CA LEU A 35 7.21 -17.58 4.09
C LEU A 35 7.04 -18.97 4.70
N VAL A 36 6.27 -19.08 5.80
CA VAL A 36 5.92 -20.35 6.45
C VAL A 36 4.40 -20.59 6.42
N GLN A 37 3.91 -21.62 5.75
CA GLN A 37 2.52 -22.06 5.77
C GLN A 37 2.20 -22.87 7.03
N MET A 38 1.36 -22.30 7.89
CA MET A 38 0.90 -22.90 9.14
C MET A 38 -0.40 -23.67 8.91
N PHE A 39 -0.31 -24.77 8.17
CA PHE A 39 -1.47 -25.51 7.69
C PHE A 39 -2.23 -26.22 8.82
N GLY A 40 -3.51 -25.89 8.96
CA GLY A 40 -4.44 -26.48 9.91
C GLY A 40 -4.36 -25.90 11.33
N TRP A 41 -3.54 -24.87 11.56
CA TRP A 41 -3.40 -24.25 12.87
C TRP A 41 -4.56 -23.29 13.18
N ASN A 42 -4.96 -23.21 14.45
CA ASN A 42 -5.89 -22.17 14.91
C ASN A 42 -5.18 -20.82 15.11
N TRP A 43 -5.95 -19.72 15.09
CA TRP A 43 -5.41 -18.35 15.12
C TRP A 43 -4.56 -18.06 16.37
N LYS A 44 -5.02 -18.50 17.55
CA LYS A 44 -4.31 -18.32 18.82
C LYS A 44 -2.96 -19.05 18.86
N SER A 45 -2.87 -20.22 18.22
CA SER A 45 -1.61 -20.97 18.11
C SER A 45 -0.61 -20.26 17.20
N ILE A 46 -1.08 -19.72 16.07
CA ILE A 46 -0.23 -18.97 15.13
C ILE A 46 0.30 -17.71 15.79
N ALA A 47 -0.55 -16.98 16.52
CA ALA A 47 -0.14 -15.77 17.26
C ALA A 47 1.02 -16.05 18.24
N ALA A 48 0.88 -17.10 19.06
CA ALA A 48 1.93 -17.51 20.00
C ALA A 48 3.19 -18.03 19.30
N GLU A 49 3.04 -18.70 18.16
CA GLU A 49 4.16 -19.20 17.37
C GLU A 49 4.94 -18.05 16.71
N CYS A 50 4.26 -17.00 16.26
CA CYS A 50 4.87 -15.79 15.75
C CYS A 50 5.81 -15.17 16.78
N GLU A 51 5.35 -15.00 18.02
CA GLU A 51 6.12 -14.38 19.10
C GLU A 51 7.24 -15.28 19.61
N SER A 52 6.94 -16.56 19.84
CA SER A 52 7.89 -17.48 20.48
C SER A 52 8.96 -18.02 19.52
N PHE A 53 8.72 -18.00 18.21
CA PHE A 53 9.61 -18.65 17.26
C PHE A 53 9.73 -17.96 15.90
N LEU A 54 8.65 -17.73 15.15
CA LEU A 54 8.76 -17.28 13.75
C LEU A 54 9.46 -15.92 13.65
N GLY A 55 9.09 -14.96 14.50
CA GLY A 55 9.75 -13.65 14.59
C GLY A 55 11.22 -13.77 14.94
N PRO A 56 11.59 -14.38 16.09
CA PRO A 56 12.99 -14.64 16.46
C PRO A 56 13.81 -15.43 15.42
N ALA A 57 13.17 -16.32 14.65
CA ALA A 57 13.81 -17.10 13.59
C ALA A 57 14.07 -16.28 12.31
N GLY A 58 13.45 -15.09 12.19
CA GLY A 58 13.56 -14.23 11.02
C GLY A 58 12.62 -14.59 9.88
N VAL A 59 11.49 -15.24 10.16
CA VAL A 59 10.47 -15.54 9.15
C VAL A 59 9.81 -14.24 8.68
N GLY A 60 9.75 -14.04 7.36
CA GLY A 60 9.20 -12.83 6.76
C GLY A 60 7.68 -12.84 6.66
N PHE A 61 7.09 -13.98 6.30
CA PHE A 61 5.64 -14.16 6.19
C PHE A 61 5.16 -15.46 6.85
N VAL A 62 3.95 -15.46 7.38
CA VAL A 62 3.20 -16.66 7.74
C VAL A 62 2.00 -16.79 6.82
N GLN A 63 1.87 -17.90 6.10
CA GLN A 63 0.67 -18.22 5.33
C GLN A 63 -0.31 -19.03 6.17
N VAL A 64 -1.56 -18.59 6.19
CA VAL A 64 -2.63 -19.21 6.98
C VAL A 64 -3.70 -19.83 6.08
N ASN A 65 -4.45 -20.79 6.62
CA ASN A 65 -5.62 -21.37 5.96
C ASN A 65 -6.68 -20.31 5.62
N PRO A 66 -7.60 -20.61 4.68
CA PRO A 66 -8.72 -19.72 4.38
C PRO A 66 -9.53 -19.36 5.64
N PRO A 67 -9.72 -18.05 5.94
CA PRO A 67 -10.36 -17.59 7.16
C PRO A 67 -11.87 -17.36 7.00
N GLN A 68 -12.39 -17.42 5.77
CA GLN A 68 -13.81 -17.27 5.50
C GLN A 68 -14.63 -18.46 6.00
N GLU A 69 -15.94 -18.26 6.11
CA GLU A 69 -16.88 -19.33 6.36
C GLU A 69 -16.85 -20.35 5.22
N HIS A 70 -16.80 -21.60 5.62
CA HIS A 70 -16.64 -22.73 4.73
C HIS A 70 -17.53 -23.89 5.17
N LEU A 71 -17.63 -24.94 4.36
CA LEU A 71 -18.42 -26.12 4.71
C LEU A 71 -17.98 -26.71 6.06
N SER A 72 -18.96 -27.19 6.82
CA SER A 72 -18.70 -27.88 8.08
C SER A 72 -18.15 -29.28 7.82
N GLY A 73 -17.06 -29.64 8.50
CA GLY A 73 -16.50 -30.99 8.46
C GLY A 73 -15.07 -31.06 9.03
N ASP A 74 -14.63 -32.29 9.27
CA ASP A 74 -13.29 -32.58 9.83
C ASP A 74 -12.21 -32.68 8.73
N GLN A 75 -12.62 -32.89 7.48
CA GLN A 75 -11.69 -33.02 6.36
C GLN A 75 -10.93 -31.71 6.10
N TRP A 76 -9.69 -31.77 5.62
CA TRP A 76 -8.86 -30.57 5.46
C TRP A 76 -9.37 -29.66 4.34
N TRP A 77 -9.84 -30.26 3.23
CA TRP A 77 -10.28 -29.57 2.02
C TRP A 77 -11.59 -28.79 2.19
N VAL A 78 -12.33 -28.99 3.29
CA VAL A 78 -13.54 -28.21 3.55
C VAL A 78 -13.25 -26.72 3.72
N ASP A 79 -12.03 -26.34 4.16
CA ASP A 79 -11.59 -24.94 4.27
C ASP A 79 -11.63 -24.21 2.91
N TYR A 80 -11.54 -24.97 1.81
CA TYR A 80 -11.47 -24.46 0.44
C TYR A 80 -12.84 -24.46 -0.27
N GLN A 81 -13.91 -24.80 0.47
CA GLN A 81 -15.28 -24.80 -0.03
C GLN A 81 -16.05 -23.68 0.67
N ALA A 82 -15.88 -22.45 0.17
CA ALA A 82 -16.46 -21.24 0.75
C ALA A 82 -17.99 -21.30 0.72
N VAL A 83 -18.61 -20.84 1.81
CA VAL A 83 -20.08 -20.72 1.96
C VAL A 83 -20.48 -19.26 2.04
N SER A 84 -19.72 -18.48 2.81
CA SER A 84 -19.82 -17.02 2.86
C SER A 84 -18.44 -16.40 3.01
N TYR A 85 -18.36 -15.06 2.92
CA TYR A 85 -17.15 -14.30 3.19
C TYR A 85 -17.11 -13.73 4.61
N GLN A 86 -17.95 -14.24 5.52
CA GLN A 86 -17.83 -13.93 6.94
C GLN A 86 -16.52 -14.52 7.48
N LEU A 87 -15.79 -13.78 8.34
CA LEU A 87 -14.56 -14.28 8.97
C LEU A 87 -14.88 -15.15 10.19
N GLN A 88 -15.53 -16.27 9.94
CA GLN A 88 -15.88 -17.26 10.93
C GLN A 88 -15.56 -18.65 10.37
N SER A 89 -14.47 -19.25 10.83
CA SER A 89 -14.02 -20.56 10.37
C SER A 89 -13.85 -21.52 11.55
N ARG A 90 -13.62 -22.80 11.25
CA ARG A 90 -13.25 -23.78 12.31
C ARG A 90 -11.90 -23.48 12.99
N ARG A 91 -11.16 -22.49 12.50
CA ARG A 91 -9.86 -22.06 13.05
C ARG A 91 -9.99 -20.96 14.11
N GLY A 92 -11.17 -20.34 14.22
CA GLY A 92 -11.48 -19.31 15.20
C GLY A 92 -12.34 -18.19 14.62
N SER A 93 -12.74 -17.29 15.51
CA SER A 93 -13.57 -16.13 15.18
C SER A 93 -12.79 -15.02 14.46
N ARG A 94 -13.51 -14.03 13.93
CA ARG A 94 -12.93 -12.80 13.39
C ARG A 94 -12.00 -12.10 14.38
N SER A 95 -12.38 -12.03 15.66
CA SER A 95 -11.56 -11.39 16.70
C SER A 95 -10.28 -12.17 16.95
N ASP A 96 -10.34 -13.50 16.98
CA ASP A 96 -9.15 -14.35 17.13
C ASP A 96 -8.20 -14.18 15.93
N PHE A 97 -8.76 -14.06 14.72
CA PHE A 97 -7.99 -13.81 13.50
C PHE A 97 -7.31 -12.44 13.53
N ALA A 98 -8.05 -11.38 13.87
CA ALA A 98 -7.51 -10.02 13.98
C ALA A 98 -6.41 -9.93 15.06
N GLU A 99 -6.59 -10.60 16.20
CA GLU A 99 -5.57 -10.68 17.25
C GLU A 99 -4.30 -11.37 16.74
N MET A 100 -4.44 -12.49 16.03
CA MET A 100 -3.32 -13.21 15.42
C MET A 100 -2.55 -12.32 14.44
N VAL A 101 -3.26 -11.61 13.56
CA VAL A 101 -2.63 -10.67 12.62
C VAL A 101 -1.86 -9.58 13.34
N GLY A 102 -2.47 -8.95 14.35
CA GLY A 102 -1.82 -7.90 15.14
C GLY A 102 -0.57 -8.40 15.87
N ARG A 103 -0.64 -9.58 16.50
CA ARG A 103 0.48 -10.16 17.27
C ARG A 103 1.63 -10.59 16.39
N CYS A 104 1.37 -11.25 15.26
CA CYS A 104 2.42 -11.60 14.29
C CYS A 104 3.13 -10.36 13.76
N LYS A 105 2.36 -9.31 13.42
CA LYS A 105 2.90 -8.05 12.91
C LYS A 105 3.79 -7.34 13.93
N ASN A 106 3.44 -7.37 15.22
CA ASN A 106 4.23 -6.76 16.29
C ASN A 106 5.64 -7.36 16.44
N VAL A 107 5.83 -8.60 15.99
CA VAL A 107 7.14 -9.29 16.01
C VAL A 107 7.78 -9.38 14.61
N GLY A 108 7.29 -8.59 13.65
CA GLY A 108 7.86 -8.47 12.30
C GLY A 108 7.43 -9.56 11.31
N VAL A 109 6.54 -10.47 11.70
CA VAL A 109 6.03 -11.54 10.83
C VAL A 109 4.77 -11.07 10.11
N LYS A 110 4.86 -10.94 8.79
CA LYS A 110 3.74 -10.51 7.93
C LYS A 110 2.74 -11.65 7.73
N VAL A 111 1.45 -11.37 7.61
CA VAL A 111 0.44 -12.44 7.42
C VAL A 111 0.00 -12.53 5.96
N SER A 112 0.12 -13.71 5.36
CA SER A 112 -0.43 -14.05 4.05
C SER A 112 -1.64 -14.98 4.22
N VAL A 113 -2.72 -14.74 3.49
CA VAL A 113 -3.96 -15.53 3.62
C VAL A 113 -4.24 -16.32 2.35
N GLY A 114 -4.52 -17.62 2.48
CA GLY A 114 -5.13 -18.39 1.39
C GLY A 114 -6.56 -17.91 1.16
N VAL A 115 -6.86 -17.35 -0.01
CA VAL A 115 -8.21 -16.86 -0.33
C VAL A 115 -8.83 -17.72 -1.43
N CYS A 116 -10.02 -18.26 -1.16
CA CYS A 116 -10.83 -18.97 -2.16
C CYS A 116 -11.74 -17.98 -2.86
N ILE A 117 -11.40 -17.64 -4.10
CA ILE A 117 -12.07 -16.60 -4.90
C ILE A 117 -12.56 -17.11 -6.25
N SER A 118 -12.28 -18.37 -6.59
CA SER A 118 -12.68 -19.02 -7.85
C SER A 118 -13.94 -19.87 -7.71
N ASN A 119 -14.09 -20.58 -6.59
CA ASN A 119 -15.10 -21.63 -6.45
C ASN A 119 -15.83 -21.59 -5.09
N SER A 120 -17.08 -22.07 -5.06
CA SER A 120 -17.89 -22.16 -3.84
C SER A 120 -18.35 -23.60 -3.52
N GLY A 121 -18.60 -23.89 -2.24
CA GLY A 121 -18.92 -25.23 -1.73
C GLY A 121 -20.39 -25.62 -1.79
N TYR A 122 -20.71 -26.89 -2.11
CA TYR A 122 -22.08 -27.41 -2.15
C TYR A 122 -22.65 -27.70 -0.74
N LYS A 123 -23.83 -27.16 -0.40
CA LYS A 123 -24.55 -27.46 0.85
C LYS A 123 -25.49 -28.65 0.68
N ARG A 124 -25.06 -29.86 1.06
CA ARG A 124 -25.98 -30.98 1.36
C ARG A 124 -26.21 -31.02 2.87
N THR A 125 -27.45 -30.85 3.30
CA THR A 125 -27.84 -31.10 4.70
C THR A 125 -27.55 -32.57 5.03
N LEU A 126 -26.40 -32.84 5.64
CA LEU A 126 -25.99 -34.17 6.08
C LEU A 126 -26.50 -34.42 7.49
N THR A 127 -27.74 -34.89 7.60
CA THR A 127 -28.14 -35.71 8.75
C THR A 127 -27.77 -37.16 8.44
N SER A 128 -26.71 -37.60 9.13
CA SER A 128 -26.25 -38.97 9.37
C SER A 128 -26.76 -40.15 8.51
N LYS A 129 -25.77 -40.89 7.99
CA LYS A 129 -25.71 -42.35 7.74
C LYS A 129 -26.46 -42.94 6.53
N ARG A 130 -25.63 -43.67 5.77
CA ARG A 130 -25.86 -44.72 4.77
C ARG A 130 -25.98 -44.28 3.30
N TYR A 131 -25.09 -44.88 2.52
CA TYR A 131 -25.31 -45.33 1.15
C TYR A 131 -26.75 -45.82 0.98
N ASP A 132 -27.57 -45.08 0.23
CA ASP A 132 -28.26 -45.62 -0.95
C ASP A 132 -28.84 -44.47 -1.79
N MET A 133 -28.79 -44.67 -3.10
CA MET A 133 -29.44 -43.83 -4.10
C MET A 133 -30.91 -44.25 -4.19
N GLU A 134 -31.85 -43.32 -4.02
CA GLU A 134 -33.01 -43.14 -4.91
C GLU A 134 -33.94 -42.03 -4.40
N SER A 135 -34.31 -41.18 -5.35
CA SER A 135 -35.14 -39.99 -5.22
C SER A 135 -36.62 -40.33 -5.08
N HIS A 136 -37.37 -39.58 -4.27
CA HIS A 136 -38.81 -39.36 -4.51
C HIS A 136 -39.22 -37.90 -4.28
N GLY A 137 -38.96 -37.08 -5.31
CA GLY A 137 -39.91 -36.13 -5.91
C GLY A 137 -40.46 -34.94 -5.10
N ARG A 138 -39.81 -33.77 -5.19
CA ARG A 138 -40.31 -32.52 -5.84
C ARG A 138 -39.35 -31.33 -5.60
N SER A 139 -38.86 -30.73 -6.70
CA SER A 139 -38.24 -29.40 -6.89
C SER A 139 -37.04 -28.94 -6.03
N GLY A 140 -35.81 -29.20 -6.52
CA GLY A 140 -34.86 -28.13 -6.91
C GLY A 140 -34.24 -27.19 -5.87
N GLU A 141 -33.62 -27.67 -4.80
CA GLU A 141 -32.74 -26.84 -3.95
C GLU A 141 -31.29 -26.86 -4.50
N CYS A 142 -30.81 -25.69 -4.94
CA CYS A 142 -29.86 -25.51 -6.04
C CYS A 142 -28.37 -25.49 -5.62
N HIS A 143 -27.52 -26.16 -6.40
CA HIS A 143 -26.05 -26.16 -6.31
C HIS A 143 -25.41 -24.75 -6.24
N TYR A 144 -26.08 -23.74 -6.80
CA TYR A 144 -25.64 -22.35 -6.89
C TYR A 144 -26.33 -21.39 -5.90
N ASN A 145 -27.03 -21.89 -4.87
CA ASN A 145 -27.79 -21.04 -3.95
C ASN A 145 -26.95 -20.58 -2.74
N TYR A 146 -26.46 -19.33 -2.80
CA TYR A 146 -25.67 -18.68 -1.74
C TYR A 146 -26.32 -17.35 -1.32
N PRO A 147 -27.43 -17.38 -0.54
CA PRO A 147 -28.31 -16.23 -0.34
C PRO A 147 -27.68 -15.03 0.39
N GLU A 148 -26.57 -15.24 1.10
CA GLU A 148 -25.82 -14.15 1.78
C GLU A 148 -24.76 -13.49 0.87
N LEU A 149 -24.41 -14.12 -0.25
CA LEU A 149 -23.32 -13.68 -1.11
C LEU A 149 -23.75 -13.28 -2.51
N PHE A 150 -24.58 -14.09 -3.16
CA PHE A 150 -24.90 -14.03 -4.59
C PHE A 150 -26.42 -13.97 -4.81
N SER A 151 -26.85 -13.41 -5.94
CA SER A 151 -28.26 -13.20 -6.24
C SER A 151 -29.01 -14.52 -6.44
N TRP A 152 -30.35 -14.50 -6.31
CA TRP A 152 -31.21 -15.65 -6.66
C TRP A 152 -31.20 -15.98 -8.16
N ASN A 153 -30.53 -15.18 -9.01
CA ASN A 153 -30.47 -15.41 -10.44
C ASN A 153 -29.24 -16.26 -10.81
N LEU A 154 -29.48 -17.57 -10.90
CA LEU A 154 -28.49 -18.64 -11.11
C LEU A 154 -27.52 -18.42 -12.28
N THR A 155 -27.84 -17.58 -13.27
CA THR A 155 -27.03 -17.36 -14.49
C THR A 155 -26.16 -16.09 -14.47
N GLN A 156 -26.26 -15.26 -13.41
CA GLN A 156 -25.54 -13.99 -13.33
C GLN A 156 -24.22 -14.06 -12.57
N ASP A 157 -24.12 -14.98 -11.59
CA ASP A 157 -23.00 -15.00 -10.64
C ASP A 157 -22.10 -16.24 -10.77
N PHE A 158 -22.56 -17.28 -11.45
CA PHE A 158 -21.83 -18.53 -11.70
C PHE A 158 -21.75 -18.85 -13.19
N HIS A 159 -20.66 -19.49 -13.59
CA HIS A 159 -20.55 -20.09 -14.90
C HIS A 159 -21.37 -21.38 -14.99
N HIS A 160 -21.88 -21.65 -16.19
CA HIS A 160 -22.53 -22.90 -16.56
C HIS A 160 -21.85 -23.36 -17.83
N CYS A 161 -20.90 -24.30 -17.71
CA CYS A 161 -20.03 -24.72 -18.81
C CYS A 161 -20.81 -25.14 -20.07
N VAL A 162 -20.56 -24.47 -21.19
CA VAL A 162 -21.11 -24.81 -22.52
C VAL A 162 -19.96 -25.11 -23.46
N VAL A 163 -19.80 -26.37 -23.88
CA VAL A 163 -18.74 -26.76 -24.82
C VAL A 163 -19.33 -26.88 -26.23
N ARG A 164 -18.61 -26.35 -27.23
CA ARG A 164 -19.01 -26.50 -28.65
C ARG A 164 -18.51 -27.85 -29.17
N GLN A 165 -19.42 -28.75 -29.53
CA GLN A 165 -19.10 -29.87 -30.42
C GLN A 165 -19.43 -29.45 -31.85
N GLY A 166 -18.43 -28.94 -32.58
CA GLY A 166 -18.62 -28.45 -33.95
C GLY A 166 -19.47 -27.18 -34.02
N SER A 167 -20.45 -27.12 -34.93
CA SER A 167 -21.33 -25.96 -35.14
C SER A 167 -22.50 -25.87 -34.13
N GLN A 168 -22.61 -26.80 -33.19
CA GLN A 168 -23.66 -26.82 -32.16
C GLN A 168 -23.07 -26.56 -30.76
N LYS A 169 -23.69 -25.64 -30.02
CA LYS A 169 -23.43 -25.44 -28.59
C LYS A 169 -24.16 -26.56 -27.84
N ALA A 170 -23.43 -27.45 -27.18
CA ALA A 170 -24.01 -28.44 -26.27
C ALA A 170 -23.68 -28.02 -24.82
N LEU A 171 -24.68 -28.03 -23.94
CA LEU A 171 -24.43 -27.96 -22.50
C LEU A 171 -23.74 -29.27 -22.09
N VAL A 172 -22.57 -29.19 -21.44
CA VAL A 172 -21.93 -30.39 -20.89
C VAL A 172 -22.80 -30.87 -19.73
N LEU A 173 -23.22 -32.13 -19.77
CA LEU A 173 -23.97 -32.75 -18.68
C LEU A 173 -23.09 -32.71 -17.42
N ASN A 174 -23.52 -31.91 -16.43
CA ASN A 174 -22.89 -31.65 -15.12
C ASN A 174 -21.82 -30.53 -15.05
N GLY A 175 -21.63 -29.71 -16.09
CA GLY A 175 -20.87 -28.45 -15.98
C GLY A 175 -19.35 -28.57 -15.68
N SER A 176 -18.81 -29.78 -15.58
CA SER A 176 -17.46 -30.07 -15.10
C SER A 176 -16.38 -29.91 -16.18
N LEU A 177 -15.16 -29.56 -15.74
CA LEU A 177 -13.96 -29.55 -16.59
C LEU A 177 -13.58 -30.97 -17.04
N GLU A 178 -13.57 -31.22 -18.35
CA GLU A 178 -13.21 -32.52 -18.94
C GLU A 178 -11.90 -32.48 -19.75
N ASN A 179 -11.64 -31.36 -20.45
CA ASN A 179 -10.46 -31.21 -21.30
C ASN A 179 -9.45 -30.21 -20.74
N TRP A 180 -8.36 -30.71 -20.15
CA TRP A 180 -7.26 -29.92 -19.59
C TRP A 180 -6.40 -29.17 -20.62
N GLY A 181 -6.59 -29.42 -21.93
CA GLY A 181 -5.97 -28.66 -23.01
C GLY A 181 -6.83 -27.49 -23.52
N ASP A 182 -8.09 -27.39 -23.09
CA ASP A 182 -9.03 -26.35 -23.50
C ASP A 182 -9.08 -25.23 -22.46
N ARG A 183 -8.49 -24.07 -22.80
CA ARG A 183 -8.40 -22.91 -21.89
C ARG A 183 -9.76 -22.38 -21.48
N ASP A 184 -10.74 -22.40 -22.38
CA ASP A 184 -12.08 -21.91 -22.08
C ASP A 184 -12.76 -22.82 -21.05
N GLN A 185 -12.48 -24.13 -21.08
CA GLN A 185 -12.97 -25.04 -20.04
C GLN A 185 -12.23 -24.85 -18.73
N ILE A 186 -10.91 -24.64 -18.76
CA ILE A 186 -10.11 -24.43 -17.54
C ILE A 186 -10.63 -23.24 -16.72
N TRP A 187 -11.08 -22.17 -17.38
CA TRP A 187 -11.52 -20.93 -16.75
C TRP A 187 -13.03 -20.82 -16.45
N ASN A 188 -13.87 -21.62 -17.10
CA ASN A 188 -15.34 -21.42 -17.02
C ASN A 188 -16.13 -22.70 -16.69
N CYS A 189 -15.44 -23.81 -16.38
CA CYS A 189 -16.07 -25.08 -16.05
C CYS A 189 -15.67 -25.54 -14.64
N GLU A 190 -16.56 -26.27 -13.98
CA GLU A 190 -16.43 -26.61 -12.57
C GLU A 190 -15.22 -27.53 -12.33
N LEU A 191 -14.33 -27.10 -11.44
CA LEU A 191 -13.22 -27.92 -10.97
C LEU A 191 -13.75 -28.96 -9.99
N VAL A 192 -13.87 -30.22 -10.43
CA VAL A 192 -14.32 -31.34 -9.59
C VAL A 192 -15.68 -31.06 -8.91
N ASN A 193 -16.63 -30.51 -9.68
CA ASN A 193 -18.00 -30.18 -9.24
C ASN A 193 -18.05 -29.12 -8.11
N LEU A 194 -17.08 -28.19 -8.12
CA LEU A 194 -17.15 -26.96 -7.34
C LEU A 194 -17.81 -25.87 -8.17
N ALA A 195 -18.78 -25.15 -7.59
CA ALA A 195 -19.53 -24.12 -8.30
C ALA A 195 -18.60 -22.98 -8.72
N ASP A 196 -18.47 -22.76 -10.02
CA ASP A 196 -17.48 -21.86 -10.62
C ASP A 196 -18.00 -20.42 -10.70
N LEU A 197 -17.32 -19.48 -10.02
CA LEU A 197 -17.75 -18.08 -9.96
C LEU A 197 -17.48 -17.37 -11.28
N LYS A 198 -18.45 -16.56 -11.70
CA LYS A 198 -18.35 -15.73 -12.90
C LYS A 198 -17.44 -14.52 -12.68
N THR A 199 -16.12 -14.72 -12.68
CA THR A 199 -15.14 -13.72 -12.21
C THR A 199 -15.03 -12.47 -13.08
N GLU A 200 -15.55 -12.48 -14.30
CA GLU A 200 -15.69 -11.30 -15.16
C GLU A 200 -16.87 -10.40 -14.75
N SER A 201 -17.80 -10.90 -13.93
CA SER A 201 -18.93 -10.13 -13.40
C SER A 201 -18.48 -9.06 -12.41
N PHE A 202 -18.82 -7.79 -12.67
CA PHE A 202 -18.52 -6.69 -11.74
C PHE A 202 -19.10 -6.89 -10.33
N TYR A 203 -20.24 -7.58 -10.22
CA TYR A 203 -20.85 -7.90 -8.94
C TYR A 203 -19.99 -8.90 -8.15
N VAL A 204 -19.60 -10.01 -8.79
CA VAL A 204 -18.71 -11.02 -8.22
C VAL A 204 -17.36 -10.40 -7.83
N GLN A 205 -16.75 -9.63 -8.74
CA GLN A 205 -15.50 -8.91 -8.46
C GLN A 205 -15.63 -7.97 -7.25
N GLY A 206 -16.76 -7.26 -7.13
CA GLY A 206 -17.04 -6.37 -6.01
C GLY A 206 -17.15 -7.10 -4.67
N LYS A 207 -17.77 -8.28 -4.65
CA LYS A 207 -17.87 -9.14 -3.46
C LYS A 207 -16.51 -9.69 -3.03
N LEU A 208 -15.74 -10.22 -3.98
CA LEU A 208 -14.38 -10.74 -3.75
C LEU A 208 -13.43 -9.64 -3.26
N ALA A 209 -13.51 -8.45 -3.86
CA ALA A 209 -12.72 -7.29 -3.44
C ALA A 209 -13.15 -6.79 -2.05
N ALA A 210 -14.44 -6.77 -1.73
CA ALA A 210 -14.91 -6.37 -0.40
C ALA A 210 -14.41 -7.31 0.71
N PHE A 211 -14.49 -8.62 0.49
CA PHE A 211 -13.91 -9.62 1.39
C PHE A 211 -12.40 -9.43 1.56
N THR A 212 -11.68 -9.25 0.46
CA THR A 212 -10.24 -9.07 0.49
C THR A 212 -9.86 -7.76 1.20
N ASN A 213 -10.60 -6.66 0.96
CA ASN A 213 -10.40 -5.38 1.63
C ASN A 213 -10.66 -5.45 3.14
N ASP A 214 -11.60 -6.30 3.55
CA ASP A 214 -11.85 -6.57 4.96
C ASP A 214 -10.65 -7.25 5.63
N LEU A 215 -10.05 -8.26 4.98
CA LEU A 215 -8.78 -8.86 5.41
C LEU A 215 -7.63 -7.83 5.47
N LEU A 216 -7.50 -6.98 4.45
CA LEU A 216 -6.47 -5.94 4.40
C LEU A 216 -6.62 -4.91 5.53
N THR A 217 -7.86 -4.61 5.92
CA THR A 217 -8.20 -3.71 7.05
C THR A 217 -7.80 -4.32 8.39
N LEU A 218 -7.92 -5.65 8.53
CA LEU A 218 -7.42 -6.37 9.72
C LEU A 218 -5.89 -6.46 9.78
N GLY A 219 -5.19 -6.03 8.73
CA GLY A 219 -3.74 -5.94 8.68
C GLY A 219 -3.04 -7.06 7.92
N VAL A 220 -3.77 -7.91 7.19
CA VAL A 220 -3.22 -8.95 6.32
C VAL A 220 -2.29 -8.33 5.29
N ASP A 221 -1.07 -8.84 5.17
CA ASP A 221 -0.04 -8.25 4.34
C ASP A 221 0.06 -8.90 2.96
N GLY A 222 -0.32 -10.17 2.80
CA GLY A 222 -0.22 -10.91 1.54
C GLY A 222 -1.41 -11.83 1.24
N LEU A 223 -1.49 -12.30 0.00
CA LEU A 223 -2.52 -13.23 -0.47
C LEU A 223 -1.89 -14.43 -1.16
N ARG A 224 -2.46 -15.61 -0.93
CA ARG A 224 -2.29 -16.80 -1.77
C ARG A 224 -3.61 -17.05 -2.49
N LEU A 225 -3.64 -16.82 -3.80
CA LEU A 225 -4.82 -17.01 -4.63
C LEU A 225 -4.97 -18.50 -4.94
N ASP A 226 -6.00 -19.09 -4.35
CA ASP A 226 -6.39 -20.48 -4.54
C ASP A 226 -6.95 -20.74 -5.93
N ALA A 227 -6.56 -21.88 -6.53
CA ALA A 227 -7.03 -22.30 -7.84
C ALA A 227 -6.96 -21.19 -8.92
N ALA A 228 -5.91 -20.36 -8.89
CA ALA A 228 -5.79 -19.20 -9.79
C ALA A 228 -5.71 -19.61 -11.26
N LYS A 229 -5.30 -20.85 -11.56
CA LYS A 229 -5.33 -21.44 -12.92
C LYS A 229 -6.75 -21.42 -13.51
N HIS A 230 -7.75 -21.51 -12.66
CA HIS A 230 -9.17 -21.61 -13.02
C HIS A 230 -9.88 -20.25 -13.07
N MET A 231 -9.12 -19.15 -13.10
CA MET A 231 -9.66 -17.82 -13.36
C MET A 231 -8.91 -17.19 -14.52
N HIS A 232 -9.64 -16.45 -15.36
CA HIS A 232 -8.99 -15.68 -16.42
C HIS A 232 -8.07 -14.61 -15.78
N PRO A 233 -6.83 -14.41 -16.27
CA PRO A 233 -5.90 -13.46 -15.67
C PRO A 233 -6.41 -12.00 -15.68
N ASP A 234 -7.23 -11.63 -16.67
CA ASP A 234 -7.88 -10.31 -16.70
C ASP A 234 -8.84 -10.09 -15.53
N ASP A 235 -9.55 -11.13 -15.10
CA ASP A 235 -10.50 -11.04 -14.01
C ASP A 235 -9.77 -10.90 -12.67
N ILE A 236 -8.67 -11.65 -12.49
CA ILE A 236 -7.79 -11.48 -11.33
C ILE A 236 -7.26 -10.05 -11.29
N ARG A 237 -6.80 -9.50 -12.43
CA ARG A 237 -6.36 -8.08 -12.50
C ARG A 237 -7.49 -7.11 -12.13
N ALA A 238 -8.71 -7.37 -12.59
CA ALA A 238 -9.86 -6.54 -12.28
C ALA A 238 -10.24 -6.59 -10.78
N ILE A 239 -10.18 -7.75 -10.15
CA ILE A 239 -10.40 -7.92 -8.70
C ILE A 239 -9.29 -7.22 -7.91
N MET A 240 -8.03 -7.45 -8.28
CA MET A 240 -6.86 -6.83 -7.63
C MET A 240 -6.87 -5.30 -7.76
N GLY A 241 -7.37 -4.76 -8.88
CA GLY A 241 -7.56 -3.32 -9.09
C GLY A 241 -8.62 -2.67 -8.20
N LYS A 242 -9.51 -3.47 -7.58
CA LYS A 242 -10.56 -3.00 -6.64
C LYS A 242 -10.12 -3.05 -5.18
N LEU A 243 -8.89 -3.46 -4.89
CA LEU A 243 -8.39 -3.53 -3.52
C LEU A 243 -8.00 -2.14 -2.98
N SER A 244 -8.23 -1.92 -1.69
CA SER A 244 -7.94 -0.67 -0.97
C SER A 244 -6.44 -0.36 -0.95
N ARG A 245 -5.61 -1.40 -1.04
CA ARG A 245 -4.18 -1.32 -1.32
C ARG A 245 -3.72 -2.60 -1.99
N ARG A 246 -2.62 -2.51 -2.75
CA ARG A 246 -1.93 -3.71 -3.22
C ARG A 246 -1.38 -4.50 -2.02
N PRO A 247 -1.63 -5.81 -1.90
CA PRO A 247 -0.93 -6.65 -0.93
C PRO A 247 0.58 -6.57 -1.14
N LEU A 248 1.35 -6.66 -0.06
CA LEU A 248 2.82 -6.66 -0.11
C LEU A 248 3.37 -7.89 -0.84
N TYR A 249 2.60 -8.96 -0.88
CA TYR A 249 2.94 -10.19 -1.56
C TYR A 249 1.68 -10.88 -2.08
N VAL A 250 1.73 -11.35 -3.33
CA VAL A 250 0.67 -12.14 -3.95
C VAL A 250 1.33 -13.37 -4.55
N SER A 251 0.85 -14.55 -4.16
CA SER A 251 1.23 -15.83 -4.74
C SER A 251 0.02 -16.48 -5.39
N GLN A 252 0.21 -17.10 -6.56
CA GLN A 252 -0.88 -17.64 -7.37
C GLN A 252 -0.67 -19.13 -7.57
N GLU A 253 -1.65 -19.93 -7.18
CA GLU A 253 -1.64 -21.37 -7.46
C GLU A 253 -2.00 -21.62 -8.92
N ILE A 254 -0.97 -21.75 -9.76
CA ILE A 254 -1.11 -22.18 -11.15
C ILE A 254 -0.41 -23.54 -11.30
N VAL A 255 -1.17 -24.64 -11.21
CA VAL A 255 -0.62 -25.99 -11.43
C VAL A 255 -0.37 -26.20 -12.93
N ASP A 256 0.83 -25.85 -13.39
CA ASP A 256 1.22 -25.91 -14.81
C ASP A 256 2.61 -26.53 -14.98
N THR A 257 2.66 -27.86 -14.98
CA THR A 257 3.90 -28.62 -15.17
C THR A 257 4.37 -28.63 -16.63
N GLU A 258 3.49 -28.30 -17.58
CA GLU A 258 3.80 -28.20 -19.02
C GLU A 258 4.28 -26.80 -19.44
N GLY A 259 3.99 -25.77 -18.62
CA GLY A 259 4.44 -24.39 -18.84
C GLY A 259 3.59 -23.59 -19.84
N SER A 260 2.35 -24.02 -20.11
CA SER A 260 1.49 -23.45 -21.15
C SER A 260 0.67 -22.22 -20.73
N LEU A 261 0.59 -21.95 -19.42
CA LEU A 261 -0.28 -20.94 -18.82
C LEU A 261 0.42 -20.05 -17.77
N ALA A 262 1.39 -20.57 -17.03
CA ALA A 262 1.99 -19.88 -15.88
C ALA A 262 2.52 -18.47 -16.19
N GLY A 263 3.10 -18.26 -17.39
CA GLY A 263 3.63 -16.97 -17.83
C GLY A 263 2.57 -15.87 -18.00
N MET A 264 1.28 -16.21 -18.11
CA MET A 264 0.19 -15.23 -18.25
C MET A 264 -0.16 -14.52 -16.95
N TYR A 265 0.33 -15.02 -15.82
CA TYR A 265 -0.04 -14.56 -14.48
C TYR A 265 1.10 -13.77 -13.79
N THR A 266 2.30 -13.73 -14.38
CA THR A 266 3.51 -13.21 -13.72
C THR A 266 3.52 -11.69 -13.50
N ASP A 267 2.71 -10.93 -14.24
CA ASP A 267 2.53 -9.49 -14.04
C ASP A 267 1.63 -9.16 -12.83
N ILE A 268 0.80 -10.11 -12.40
CA ILE A 268 -0.15 -9.98 -11.30
C ILE A 268 0.57 -10.16 -9.95
N GLY A 269 1.36 -11.23 -9.85
CA GLY A 269 2.12 -11.63 -8.67
C GLY A 269 2.95 -12.89 -8.95
N ASP A 270 3.61 -13.42 -7.92
CA ASP A 270 4.45 -14.60 -8.08
C ASP A 270 3.57 -15.83 -8.34
N VAL A 271 4.06 -16.74 -9.18
CA VAL A 271 3.36 -17.97 -9.55
C VAL A 271 4.06 -19.17 -8.91
N GLN A 272 3.25 -20.08 -8.36
CA GLN A 272 3.76 -21.31 -7.76
C GLN A 272 4.40 -22.21 -8.83
N GLU A 273 5.71 -22.46 -8.72
CA GLU A 273 6.47 -23.22 -9.72
C GLU A 273 6.43 -24.73 -9.41
N PHE A 274 5.39 -25.41 -9.87
CA PHE A 274 5.13 -26.82 -9.57
C PHE A 274 6.13 -27.80 -10.20
N ARG A 275 6.97 -27.38 -11.15
CA ARG A 275 8.05 -28.22 -11.71
C ARG A 275 9.25 -28.33 -10.77
N TYR A 276 9.44 -27.35 -9.90
CA TYR A 276 10.51 -27.30 -8.92
C TYR A 276 10.50 -28.48 -7.92
N PRO A 277 9.39 -28.80 -7.22
CA PRO A 277 9.34 -29.93 -6.29
C PRO A 277 9.56 -31.29 -6.97
N GLU A 278 9.10 -31.46 -8.22
CA GLU A 278 9.31 -32.69 -8.99
C GLU A 278 10.78 -32.89 -9.36
N ALA A 279 11.45 -31.84 -9.84
CA ALA A 279 12.88 -31.89 -10.13
C ALA A 279 13.74 -32.11 -8.89
N LEU A 280 13.37 -31.51 -7.75
CA LEU A 280 14.02 -31.80 -6.49
C LEU A 280 13.87 -33.27 -6.12
N LYS A 281 12.65 -33.81 -6.19
CA LYS A 281 12.40 -35.23 -5.91
C LYS A 281 13.26 -36.13 -6.81
N ALA A 282 13.30 -35.86 -8.11
CA ALA A 282 14.10 -36.62 -9.06
C ALA A 282 15.60 -36.54 -8.73
N ALA A 283 16.14 -35.34 -8.46
CA ALA A 283 17.54 -35.16 -8.10
C ALA A 283 17.96 -35.94 -6.84
N PHE A 284 17.11 -35.98 -5.80
CA PHE A 284 17.42 -36.66 -4.55
C PHE A 284 17.25 -38.17 -4.59
N ILE A 285 16.35 -38.67 -5.43
CA ILE A 285 15.98 -40.10 -5.47
C ILE A 285 16.68 -40.84 -6.62
N SER A 286 16.78 -40.26 -7.81
CA SER A 286 17.22 -40.95 -9.03
C SER A 286 18.35 -40.26 -9.79
N ASP A 287 18.28 -38.95 -9.99
CA ASP A 287 19.07 -38.27 -11.04
C ASP A 287 20.39 -37.68 -10.53
N GLY A 288 20.51 -37.48 -9.21
CA GLY A 288 21.68 -36.88 -8.57
C GLY A 288 21.54 -35.37 -8.35
N ILE A 289 21.92 -34.92 -7.15
CA ILE A 289 21.82 -33.52 -6.73
C ILE A 289 22.75 -32.59 -7.51
N ALA A 290 23.79 -33.10 -8.16
CA ALA A 290 24.64 -32.30 -9.03
C ALA A 290 23.88 -31.68 -10.22
N GLY A 291 22.83 -32.34 -10.72
CA GLY A 291 21.98 -31.84 -11.81
C GLY A 291 21.12 -30.64 -11.43
N LEU A 292 21.13 -30.21 -10.17
CA LEU A 292 20.47 -29.00 -9.70
C LEU A 292 21.26 -27.73 -10.03
N ARG A 293 22.53 -27.84 -10.42
CA ARG A 293 23.28 -26.70 -10.93
C ARG A 293 22.62 -26.14 -12.20
N GLY A 294 22.31 -24.86 -12.20
CA GLY A 294 21.68 -24.22 -13.36
C GLY A 294 20.18 -24.51 -13.47
N ILE A 295 19.50 -24.85 -12.37
CA ILE A 295 18.04 -25.07 -12.36
C ILE A 295 17.25 -23.84 -12.83
N GLU A 296 17.80 -22.64 -12.69
CA GLU A 296 17.27 -21.38 -13.25
C GLU A 296 17.26 -21.34 -14.78
N ASN A 297 18.10 -22.13 -15.44
CA ASN A 297 18.27 -22.11 -16.90
C ASN A 297 17.36 -23.13 -17.62
N ARG A 298 16.41 -23.74 -16.91
CA ARG A 298 15.51 -24.77 -17.46
C ARG A 298 14.34 -24.20 -18.27
N GLY A 299 14.31 -22.90 -18.54
CA GLY A 299 13.22 -22.23 -19.23
C GLY A 299 11.92 -22.15 -18.41
N TRP A 300 12.04 -22.25 -17.09
CA TRP A 300 10.93 -22.11 -16.14
C TRP A 300 10.65 -20.64 -15.85
N LEU A 301 9.73 -20.37 -14.92
CA LEU A 301 9.42 -19.00 -14.52
C LEU A 301 10.69 -18.24 -14.06
N PRO A 302 10.84 -16.96 -14.44
CA PRO A 302 11.90 -16.11 -13.92
C PRO A 302 11.87 -16.04 -12.39
N SER A 303 13.05 -15.92 -11.78
CA SER A 303 13.21 -15.96 -10.33
C SER A 303 12.42 -14.88 -9.58
N ASN A 304 12.28 -13.70 -10.19
CA ASN A 304 11.51 -12.58 -9.66
C ASN A 304 9.99 -12.71 -9.87
N SER A 305 9.52 -13.84 -10.42
CA SER A 305 8.09 -14.14 -10.64
C SER A 305 7.70 -15.54 -10.15
N ALA A 306 8.60 -16.26 -9.48
CA ALA A 306 8.39 -17.63 -9.04
C ALA A 306 8.28 -17.74 -7.51
N ASN A 307 7.26 -18.46 -7.04
CA ASN A 307 7.17 -18.95 -5.68
C ASN A 307 7.50 -20.44 -5.65
N VAL A 308 8.61 -20.81 -4.99
CA VAL A 308 9.10 -22.20 -4.94
C VAL A 308 8.89 -22.85 -3.57
N PHE A 309 8.78 -24.17 -3.57
CA PHE A 309 8.59 -25.01 -2.39
C PHE A 309 9.06 -26.44 -2.66
N VAL A 310 9.44 -27.16 -1.60
CA VAL A 310 9.79 -28.60 -1.69
C VAL A 310 8.55 -29.47 -1.81
N THR A 311 7.47 -29.07 -1.15
CA THR A 311 6.14 -29.69 -1.22
C THR A 311 5.11 -28.65 -0.85
N ASN A 312 3.87 -28.85 -1.31
CA ASN A 312 2.72 -28.15 -0.77
C ASN A 312 1.73 -29.07 -0.04
N HIS A 313 0.67 -28.50 0.52
CA HIS A 313 -0.35 -29.26 1.26
C HIS A 313 -1.07 -30.31 0.41
N ASP A 314 -1.19 -30.09 -0.91
CA ASP A 314 -1.75 -31.05 -1.88
C ASP A 314 -0.72 -32.14 -2.26
N GLN A 315 0.45 -31.74 -2.74
CA GLN A 315 1.52 -32.64 -3.21
C GLN A 315 2.08 -33.54 -2.09
N GLU A 316 2.03 -33.08 -0.83
CA GLU A 316 2.42 -33.89 0.33
C GLU A 316 1.56 -35.16 0.47
N ARG A 317 0.36 -35.14 -0.11
CA ARG A 317 -0.59 -36.27 -0.16
C ARG A 317 -0.65 -36.95 -1.52
N GLY A 318 -0.23 -36.27 -2.59
CA GLY A 318 -0.29 -36.74 -3.98
C GLY A 318 0.96 -37.50 -4.46
N GLY A 319 2.06 -37.48 -3.70
CA GLY A 319 3.24 -38.30 -3.96
C GLY A 319 4.20 -37.77 -5.03
N SER A 320 3.93 -36.63 -5.67
CA SER A 320 4.80 -35.99 -6.68
C SER A 320 5.99 -35.23 -6.10
N ALA A 321 5.98 -34.93 -4.79
CA ALA A 321 7.01 -34.16 -4.10
C ALA A 321 7.76 -34.96 -3.02
N LEU A 322 8.88 -34.40 -2.52
CA LEU A 322 9.53 -34.89 -1.30
C LEU A 322 8.73 -34.46 -0.07
N THR A 323 8.52 -35.37 0.88
CA THR A 323 7.69 -35.12 2.09
C THR A 323 8.42 -35.55 3.35
N TYR A 324 7.84 -35.28 4.51
CA TYR A 324 8.36 -35.79 5.79
C TYR A 324 8.39 -37.32 5.87
N LYS A 325 7.61 -38.02 5.03
CA LYS A 325 7.56 -39.48 4.97
C LYS A 325 8.60 -40.07 4.02
N SER A 326 9.24 -39.26 3.18
CA SER A 326 10.19 -39.74 2.16
C SER A 326 11.42 -40.45 2.74
N GLY A 327 11.65 -40.39 4.06
CA GLY A 327 12.69 -41.13 4.77
C GLY A 327 12.27 -42.46 5.43
N ASN A 328 11.06 -42.99 5.17
CA ASN A 328 10.55 -44.22 5.83
C ASN A 328 10.41 -45.44 4.90
N THR A 329 11.13 -45.45 3.78
CA THR A 329 11.33 -46.68 2.98
C THR A 329 12.67 -47.29 3.33
N SER A 330 12.90 -48.56 2.98
CA SER A 330 13.99 -49.47 3.35
C SER A 330 15.44 -49.02 3.06
N LEU A 331 15.68 -47.73 2.83
CA LEU A 331 16.95 -47.10 2.44
C LEU A 331 17.65 -46.34 3.59
N GLY A 332 17.32 -46.62 4.85
CA GLY A 332 17.92 -45.92 5.99
C GLY A 332 17.45 -44.45 6.08
N PRO A 333 17.89 -43.70 7.10
CA PRO A 333 17.39 -42.35 7.29
C PRO A 333 17.89 -41.51 6.10
N ILE A 334 16.96 -41.12 5.24
CA ILE A 334 17.06 -39.92 4.42
C ILE A 334 16.12 -38.88 5.06
N PRO A 335 16.45 -38.28 6.24
CA PRO A 335 15.75 -37.11 6.76
C PRO A 335 16.19 -35.85 5.99
N MET A 336 17.16 -36.01 5.09
CA MET A 336 17.96 -34.97 4.48
C MET A 336 17.11 -34.09 3.54
N ALA A 337 16.30 -34.69 2.66
CA ALA A 337 15.45 -34.00 1.68
C ALA A 337 14.56 -32.89 2.28
N LEU A 338 14.13 -33.06 3.54
CA LEU A 338 13.21 -32.15 4.19
C LEU A 338 13.90 -31.23 5.19
N GLN A 339 14.93 -31.72 5.90
CA GLN A 339 15.62 -30.95 6.94
C GLN A 339 16.53 -29.86 6.37
N LEU A 340 17.10 -30.06 5.19
CA LEU A 340 18.21 -29.25 4.71
C LEU A 340 17.91 -28.38 3.49
N PHE A 341 16.92 -28.74 2.68
CA PHE A 341 16.84 -28.18 1.32
C PHE A 341 15.91 -27.00 1.18
N PHE A 342 15.07 -26.76 2.17
CA PHE A 342 14.09 -25.69 2.11
C PHE A 342 14.70 -24.29 1.91
N PRO A 343 15.96 -24.01 2.36
CA PRO A 343 16.59 -22.71 2.08
C PRO A 343 18.01 -22.76 1.44
N VAL A 344 18.56 -23.95 1.13
CA VAL A 344 19.90 -24.10 0.51
C VAL A 344 19.87 -23.76 -0.98
N MET A 345 18.85 -24.22 -1.71
CA MET A 345 18.74 -24.02 -3.16
C MET A 345 18.32 -22.60 -3.55
N ASN A 346 17.61 -21.90 -2.67
CA ASN A 346 17.27 -20.48 -2.82
C ASN A 346 18.48 -19.55 -2.85
N SER A 347 19.62 -20.09 -2.44
CA SER A 347 20.86 -19.37 -2.52
C SER A 347 21.50 -19.50 -3.92
N MET A 348 21.11 -20.48 -4.71
CA MET A 348 21.52 -20.50 -6.12
C MET A 348 20.78 -19.46 -6.96
N ILE A 349 19.58 -19.04 -6.54
CA ILE A 349 18.64 -18.24 -7.35
C ILE A 349 17.76 -17.33 -6.46
N ALA A 350 17.68 -16.03 -6.75
CA ALA A 350 16.92 -15.06 -5.94
C ALA A 350 15.38 -15.21 -6.08
N MET A 351 14.75 -16.19 -5.42
CA MET A 351 13.30 -16.45 -5.44
C MET A 351 12.61 -16.28 -4.06
N ARG A 352 11.28 -16.17 -4.03
CA ARG A 352 10.47 -16.12 -2.78
C ARG A 352 9.94 -17.52 -2.41
N GLU A 353 10.04 -17.92 -1.15
CA GLU A 353 9.86 -19.32 -0.72
C GLU A 353 8.69 -19.57 0.24
N LEU A 354 8.06 -20.76 0.13
CA LEU A 354 6.94 -21.24 0.95
C LEU A 354 7.29 -22.53 1.74
N LEU A 355 7.58 -22.44 3.03
CA LEU A 355 7.83 -23.55 3.96
C LEU A 355 6.54 -24.13 4.54
N MET A 356 6.30 -25.44 4.44
CA MET A 356 5.10 -26.09 4.97
C MET A 356 5.25 -26.53 6.44
N VAL A 357 4.19 -26.35 7.24
CA VAL A 357 4.08 -26.83 8.63
C VAL A 357 2.70 -27.46 8.86
N HIS A 358 2.69 -28.72 9.30
CA HIS A 358 1.47 -29.54 9.31
C HIS A 358 0.96 -29.98 10.68
N MET A 359 -0.37 -30.12 10.80
CA MET A 359 -1.08 -30.98 11.77
C MET A 359 -1.47 -32.29 11.09
N VAL A 360 -1.00 -33.45 11.54
CA VAL A 360 -1.40 -34.75 10.94
C VAL A 360 -2.74 -35.19 11.55
N PRO A 361 -3.85 -35.27 10.78
CA PRO A 361 -5.05 -35.94 11.25
C PRO A 361 -4.78 -37.44 11.25
N ALA A 362 -4.86 -38.09 12.41
CA ALA A 362 -5.23 -39.50 12.38
C ALA A 362 -6.66 -39.55 11.82
N MET A 363 -6.90 -40.35 10.80
CA MET A 363 -8.23 -40.58 10.23
C MET A 363 -9.15 -41.18 11.31
N VAL A 364 -9.80 -40.36 12.14
CA VAL A 364 -10.90 -40.78 13.02
C VAL A 364 -11.84 -39.57 13.24
N PRO A 365 -13.18 -39.73 13.14
CA PRO A 365 -14.11 -38.62 13.28
C PRO A 365 -14.38 -38.26 14.75
N GLY A 366 -14.49 -36.96 15.02
CA GLY A 366 -15.00 -36.40 16.27
C GLY A 366 -13.95 -36.16 17.35
N VAL A 367 -13.65 -34.88 17.62
CA VAL A 367 -13.58 -34.23 18.95
C VAL A 367 -13.14 -32.76 18.75
N LEU A 368 -13.94 -31.83 19.25
CA LEU A 368 -13.65 -30.40 19.38
C LEU A 368 -12.46 -30.17 20.33
N MET A 369 -11.64 -29.16 20.07
CA MET A 369 -10.67 -28.66 21.05
C MET A 369 -10.98 -27.20 21.36
N ASP A 370 -11.68 -27.00 22.48
CA ASP A 370 -11.77 -25.75 23.22
C ASP A 370 -10.88 -25.88 24.47
N GLY A 371 -10.16 -24.80 24.83
CA GLY A 371 -9.53 -24.63 26.14
C GLY A 371 -8.08 -25.12 26.37
N ALA A 372 -7.26 -24.18 26.87
CA ALA A 372 -6.05 -24.32 27.72
C ALA A 372 -4.68 -24.74 27.10
N TYR A 373 -3.80 -23.74 26.95
CA TYR A 373 -2.32 -23.87 27.08
C TYR A 373 -1.95 -24.36 28.50
N PRO A 374 -0.71 -24.82 28.84
CA PRO A 374 0.58 -24.75 28.12
C PRO A 374 1.38 -26.09 28.07
N ALA A 375 2.39 -26.21 27.19
CA ALA A 375 3.66 -26.92 27.49
C ALA A 375 4.59 -26.98 26.28
N VAL A 376 5.74 -26.34 26.42
CA VAL A 376 6.98 -26.77 25.79
C VAL A 376 7.45 -28.01 26.57
N ALA A 377 7.37 -29.21 25.99
CA ALA A 377 8.22 -30.36 26.36
C ALA A 377 8.04 -31.51 25.35
N PHE A 378 9.15 -31.93 24.73
CA PHE A 378 9.27 -33.26 24.14
C PHE A 378 9.27 -34.31 25.27
N ALA A 379 8.36 -35.28 25.24
CA ALA A 379 8.62 -36.72 25.44
C ALA A 379 7.32 -37.52 25.70
N LYS A 380 7.21 -38.63 24.97
CA LYS A 380 6.56 -39.92 25.31
C LYS A 380 5.31 -39.90 26.21
N SER A 381 4.18 -40.26 25.58
CA SER A 381 3.46 -41.54 25.78
C SER A 381 1.93 -41.42 25.97
N VAL A 382 1.23 -42.26 25.17
CA VAL A 382 -0.09 -42.90 25.36
C VAL A 382 -1.34 -42.05 25.59
N ASN A 383 -1.92 -41.54 24.49
CA ASN A 383 -3.30 -41.78 23.99
C ASN A 383 -3.59 -40.76 22.88
N LYS A 384 -3.55 -41.24 21.62
CA LYS A 384 -3.15 -40.51 20.39
C LYS A 384 -3.86 -39.15 20.18
N PRO A 385 -3.19 -38.02 20.50
CA PRO A 385 -3.58 -36.69 20.04
C PRO A 385 -2.97 -36.41 18.66
N HIS A 386 -3.60 -35.54 17.87
CA HIS A 386 -3.05 -35.04 16.60
C HIS A 386 -1.61 -34.54 16.77
N VAL A 387 -0.66 -35.14 16.06
CA VAL A 387 0.77 -34.76 16.13
C VAL A 387 0.99 -33.57 15.19
N ARG A 388 1.43 -32.44 15.74
CA ARG A 388 1.99 -31.32 14.95
C ARG A 388 3.42 -31.66 14.56
N LEU A 389 3.76 -31.61 13.27
CA LEU A 389 5.11 -31.93 12.78
C LEU A 389 6.13 -30.82 13.08
N CYS A 390 5.68 -29.55 13.06
CA CYS A 390 6.50 -28.38 13.37
C CYS A 390 7.85 -28.35 12.62
N GLN A 391 7.83 -28.66 11.31
CA GLN A 391 9.04 -28.74 10.48
C GLN A 391 9.88 -27.47 10.53
N HIS A 392 9.23 -26.30 10.60
CA HIS A 392 9.90 -25.01 10.75
C HIS A 392 10.77 -24.88 12.00
N ARG A 393 10.56 -25.70 13.03
CA ARG A 393 11.39 -25.75 14.25
C ARG A 393 12.56 -26.72 14.16
N TRP A 394 12.65 -27.54 13.12
CA TRP A 394 13.77 -28.46 12.96
C TRP A 394 15.06 -27.65 12.81
N ASN A 395 16.13 -28.03 13.53
CA ASN A 395 17.37 -27.23 13.62
C ASN A 395 17.89 -26.82 12.25
N ALA A 396 17.93 -27.77 11.32
CA ALA A 396 18.40 -27.55 9.97
C ALA A 396 17.52 -26.57 9.18
N ILE A 397 16.18 -26.69 9.23
CA ILE A 397 15.26 -25.75 8.57
C ILE A 397 15.39 -24.36 9.19
N ALA A 398 15.32 -24.26 10.52
CA ALA A 398 15.42 -22.99 11.23
C ALA A 398 16.77 -22.29 11.03
N GLY A 399 17.85 -23.07 10.99
CA GLY A 399 19.21 -22.61 10.70
C GLY A 399 19.35 -22.10 9.28
N MET A 400 18.76 -22.82 8.34
CA MET A 400 18.81 -22.43 6.93
C MET A 400 17.90 -21.22 6.61
N ILE A 401 16.79 -20.99 7.33
CA ILE A 401 16.04 -19.72 7.25
C ILE A 401 16.96 -18.53 7.57
N ARG A 402 17.76 -18.65 8.65
CA ARG A 402 18.72 -17.62 9.04
C ARG A 402 19.86 -17.49 8.04
N PHE A 403 20.36 -18.61 7.52
CA PHE A 403 21.36 -18.61 6.44
C PHE A 403 20.83 -17.81 5.26
N TYR A 404 19.63 -18.12 4.76
CA TYR A 404 19.01 -17.45 3.61
C TYR A 404 18.90 -15.93 3.82
N ASN A 405 18.36 -15.52 4.96
CA ASN A 405 18.27 -14.10 5.31
C ASN A 405 19.65 -13.42 5.41
N GLN A 406 20.69 -14.14 5.83
CA GLN A 406 22.06 -13.62 5.91
C GLN A 406 22.70 -13.43 4.54
N VAL A 407 22.51 -14.39 3.63
CA VAL A 407 23.18 -14.40 2.32
C VAL A 407 22.42 -13.59 1.27
N GLY A 408 21.11 -13.42 1.42
CA GLY A 408 20.27 -12.63 0.53
C GLY A 408 20.48 -12.96 -0.95
N THR A 409 20.69 -11.92 -1.75
CA THR A 409 20.86 -11.99 -3.22
C THR A 409 22.32 -12.21 -3.66
N ALA A 410 23.23 -12.65 -2.79
CA ALA A 410 24.63 -12.83 -3.14
C ALA A 410 24.81 -13.85 -4.29
N ASP A 411 25.75 -13.66 -5.22
CA ASP A 411 25.90 -14.62 -6.32
C ASP A 411 26.46 -15.97 -5.86
N LEU A 412 26.12 -17.03 -6.59
CA LEU A 412 26.72 -18.34 -6.39
C LEU A 412 28.19 -18.32 -6.80
N ASN A 413 29.06 -18.85 -5.95
CA ASN A 413 30.49 -18.99 -6.25
C ASN A 413 31.04 -20.31 -5.67
N ASN A 414 32.34 -20.58 -5.91
CA ASN A 414 33.06 -21.71 -5.31
C ASN A 414 32.32 -23.07 -5.45
N TRP A 415 31.69 -23.32 -6.60
CA TRP A 415 30.99 -24.57 -6.86
C TRP A 415 31.97 -25.75 -6.87
N VAL A 416 31.59 -26.79 -6.15
CA VAL A 416 32.32 -28.04 -5.98
C VAL A 416 31.36 -29.20 -6.22
N GLN A 417 31.81 -30.18 -6.99
CA GLN A 417 31.12 -31.44 -7.22
C GLN A 417 32.16 -32.56 -7.11
N GLU A 418 31.96 -33.50 -6.18
CA GLU A 418 32.82 -34.71 -6.04
C GLU A 418 32.20 -35.91 -6.77
N SER A 419 30.88 -36.06 -6.63
CA SER A 419 30.07 -37.07 -7.31
C SER A 419 28.75 -36.45 -7.74
N ASN A 420 27.89 -37.23 -8.39
CA ASN A 420 26.52 -36.79 -8.66
C ASN A 420 25.68 -36.57 -7.39
N GLN A 421 26.15 -37.04 -6.23
CA GLN A 421 25.47 -36.95 -4.94
C GLN A 421 26.22 -36.10 -3.90
N GLN A 422 27.32 -35.44 -4.27
CA GLN A 422 28.14 -34.63 -3.36
C GLN A 422 28.47 -33.28 -3.99
N ILE A 423 27.87 -32.22 -3.44
CA ILE A 423 28.04 -30.84 -3.94
C ILE A 423 28.37 -29.86 -2.82
N GLY A 424 29.06 -28.78 -3.13
CA GLY A 424 29.26 -27.65 -2.22
C GLY A 424 29.42 -26.33 -2.99
N PHE A 425 29.06 -25.22 -2.39
CA PHE A 425 29.09 -23.91 -3.05
C PHE A 425 28.98 -22.76 -2.04
N GLY A 426 29.47 -21.60 -2.43
CA GLY A 426 29.39 -20.36 -1.67
C GLY A 426 28.35 -19.37 -2.20
N ARG A 427 28.05 -18.38 -1.36
CA ARG A 427 27.14 -17.25 -1.61
C ARG A 427 27.86 -15.94 -1.35
N GLY A 428 28.41 -15.35 -2.41
CA GLY A 428 29.31 -14.21 -2.29
C GLY A 428 30.37 -14.49 -1.22
N SER A 429 30.65 -13.50 -0.37
CA SER A 429 31.50 -13.66 0.82
C SER A 429 30.71 -13.87 2.12
N THR A 430 29.44 -14.30 2.02
CA THR A 430 28.49 -14.27 3.14
C THR A 430 28.05 -15.63 3.66
N GLY A 431 28.11 -16.68 2.83
CA GLY A 431 27.74 -18.03 3.23
C GLY A 431 28.38 -19.13 2.38
N PHE A 432 28.36 -20.35 2.88
CA PHE A 432 28.82 -21.56 2.21
C PHE A 432 27.99 -22.77 2.65
N VAL A 433 27.70 -23.69 1.72
CA VAL A 433 26.96 -24.93 1.97
C VAL A 433 27.69 -26.11 1.32
N ALA A 434 27.68 -27.28 1.98
CA ALA A 434 28.08 -28.56 1.42
C ALA A 434 27.03 -29.64 1.73
N ILE A 435 26.68 -30.47 0.75
CA ILE A 435 25.62 -31.47 0.82
C ILE A 435 26.20 -32.82 0.38
N ASN A 436 25.97 -33.84 1.21
CA ASN A 436 26.38 -35.21 0.96
C ASN A 436 25.16 -36.15 0.96
N ASN A 437 24.67 -36.50 -0.23
CA ASN A 437 23.61 -37.48 -0.46
C ASN A 437 24.14 -38.89 -0.70
N GLU A 438 25.39 -39.20 -0.34
CA GLU A 438 25.92 -40.56 -0.38
C GLU A 438 25.75 -41.26 0.97
N ASP A 439 25.85 -42.59 0.97
CA ASP A 439 25.86 -43.45 2.18
C ASP A 439 27.23 -43.52 2.86
N ARG A 440 28.19 -42.69 2.44
CA ARG A 440 29.54 -42.59 3.02
C ARG A 440 29.86 -41.14 3.39
N GLU A 441 30.73 -40.95 4.37
CA GLU A 441 31.22 -39.62 4.76
C GLU A 441 32.07 -38.98 3.65
N TRP A 442 32.12 -37.65 3.64
CA TRP A 442 32.89 -36.86 2.68
C TRP A 442 33.84 -35.90 3.41
N ALA A 443 35.10 -36.33 3.58
CA ALA A 443 36.16 -35.49 4.11
C ALA A 443 36.80 -34.68 2.98
N ARG A 444 36.74 -33.35 3.05
CA ARG A 444 37.26 -32.47 2.00
C ARG A 444 37.74 -31.13 2.51
N THR A 445 38.73 -30.57 1.82
CA THR A 445 39.09 -29.16 1.92
C THR A 445 38.31 -28.34 0.88
N PHE A 446 37.48 -27.42 1.35
CA PHE A 446 36.68 -26.53 0.53
C PHE A 446 37.33 -25.15 0.40
N GLN A 447 37.31 -24.60 -0.81
CA GLN A 447 37.58 -23.18 -1.05
C GLN A 447 36.29 -22.37 -0.84
N THR A 448 36.42 -21.21 -0.23
CA THR A 448 35.31 -20.34 0.12
C THR A 448 35.74 -18.87 0.14
N SER A 449 34.79 -17.99 -0.15
CA SER A 449 34.98 -16.54 -0.04
C SER A 449 34.60 -16.01 1.35
N LEU A 450 34.25 -16.90 2.30
CA LEU A 450 33.99 -16.51 3.69
C LEU A 450 35.26 -15.95 4.34
N PRO A 451 35.16 -14.85 5.12
CA PRO A 451 36.28 -14.31 5.88
C PRO A 451 36.87 -15.34 6.87
N SER A 452 38.16 -15.20 7.18
CA SER A 452 38.79 -16.02 8.22
C SER A 452 38.10 -15.85 9.57
N GLY A 453 37.82 -16.96 10.25
CA GLY A 453 37.12 -16.97 11.54
C GLY A 453 36.57 -18.34 11.89
N SER A 454 36.04 -18.48 13.11
CA SER A 454 35.33 -19.71 13.53
C SER A 454 33.82 -19.56 13.38
N TYR A 455 33.17 -20.49 12.70
CA TYR A 455 31.76 -20.46 12.33
C TYR A 455 31.01 -21.64 12.93
N CYS A 456 29.77 -21.43 13.36
CA CYS A 456 28.86 -22.52 13.73
C CYS A 456 28.15 -23.07 12.50
N ASP A 457 28.06 -24.40 12.43
CA ASP A 457 27.20 -25.10 11.49
C ASP A 457 25.73 -24.90 11.88
N VAL A 458 24.97 -24.26 10.99
CA VAL A 458 23.55 -23.97 11.23
C VAL A 458 22.64 -25.16 10.95
N VAL A 459 23.16 -26.22 10.33
CA VAL A 459 22.40 -27.45 10.09
C VAL A 459 22.25 -28.25 11.38
N SER A 460 23.37 -28.53 12.04
CA SER A 460 23.39 -29.33 13.26
C SER A 460 23.04 -28.54 14.51
N GLY A 461 23.16 -27.21 14.51
CA GLY A 461 22.88 -26.39 15.68
C GLY A 461 22.75 -24.89 15.42
N ARG A 462 23.06 -24.09 16.45
CA ARG A 462 23.03 -22.62 16.40
C ARG A 462 24.15 -22.02 17.22
N LYS A 463 24.42 -20.73 16.98
CA LYS A 463 25.24 -19.93 17.89
C LYS A 463 24.44 -19.61 19.16
N SER A 464 25.01 -19.86 20.33
CA SER A 464 24.40 -19.57 21.63
C SER A 464 25.49 -19.27 22.66
N GLY A 465 25.34 -18.19 23.43
CA GLY A 465 26.30 -17.84 24.49
C GLY A 465 27.74 -17.58 24.02
N GLY A 466 27.94 -17.25 22.74
CA GLY A 466 29.27 -17.09 22.16
C GLY A 466 29.93 -18.39 21.71
N ASP A 467 29.22 -19.53 21.71
CA ASP A 467 29.72 -20.81 21.17
C ASP A 467 28.66 -21.51 20.30
N CYS A 468 28.99 -22.69 19.76
CA CYS A 468 28.11 -23.46 18.89
C CYS A 468 27.42 -24.58 19.68
N THR A 469 26.10 -24.73 19.53
CA THR A 469 25.37 -25.89 20.07
C THR A 469 25.50 -27.13 19.18
N GLY A 470 26.08 -26.98 17.98
CA GLY A 470 26.32 -28.04 17.01
C GLY A 470 27.76 -27.96 16.48
N GLY A 471 27.97 -28.44 15.26
CA GLY A 471 29.29 -28.42 14.62
C GLY A 471 29.90 -27.03 14.50
N LYS A 472 31.24 -26.97 14.45
CA LYS A 472 32.03 -25.74 14.33
C LYS A 472 33.16 -25.97 13.34
N VAL A 473 33.49 -24.94 12.56
CA VAL A 473 34.62 -24.95 11.65
C VAL A 473 35.44 -23.68 11.77
N THR A 474 36.75 -23.77 11.53
CA THR A 474 37.62 -22.60 11.40
C THR A 474 38.02 -22.43 9.94
N ILE A 475 37.70 -21.28 9.38
CA ILE A 475 38.06 -20.88 8.02
C ILE A 475 39.32 -20.03 8.10
N SER A 476 40.32 -20.35 7.29
CA SER A 476 41.59 -19.64 7.22
C SER A 476 42.02 -19.48 5.78
N ASN A 477 42.33 -18.24 5.38
CA ASN A 477 42.80 -17.89 4.03
C ASN A 477 41.85 -18.40 2.92
N GLY A 478 40.54 -18.26 3.13
CA GLY A 478 39.52 -18.69 2.17
C GLY A 478 39.38 -20.20 2.02
N SER A 479 39.86 -21.00 2.99
CA SER A 479 39.77 -22.46 2.93
C SER A 479 39.44 -23.06 4.30
N PHE A 480 38.81 -24.23 4.30
CA PHE A 480 38.59 -25.04 5.50
C PHE A 480 38.48 -26.53 5.17
N THR A 481 38.85 -27.38 6.12
CA THR A 481 38.70 -28.84 6.00
C THR A 481 37.62 -29.31 6.95
N VAL A 482 36.68 -30.11 6.45
CA VAL A 482 35.61 -30.70 7.24
C VAL A 482 35.19 -32.06 6.68
N THR A 483 34.63 -32.90 7.54
CA THR A 483 33.93 -34.12 7.13
C THR A 483 32.44 -33.86 7.11
N VAL A 484 31.79 -34.02 5.96
CA VAL A 484 30.33 -34.01 5.81
C VAL A 484 29.82 -35.44 5.98
N PRO A 485 29.12 -35.80 7.07
CA PRO A 485 28.64 -37.17 7.28
C PRO A 485 27.74 -37.67 6.14
N ALA A 486 27.64 -38.99 6.01
CA ALA A 486 26.72 -39.64 5.07
C ALA A 486 25.28 -39.13 5.26
N ARG A 487 24.57 -38.84 4.16
CA ARG A 487 23.19 -38.33 4.19
C ARG A 487 22.98 -37.07 5.06
N THR A 488 23.95 -36.15 5.06
CA THR A 488 23.86 -34.87 5.77
C THR A 488 24.34 -33.68 4.93
N ALA A 489 24.23 -32.48 5.48
CA ALA A 489 24.83 -31.27 4.92
C ALA A 489 25.38 -30.39 6.05
N LEU A 490 26.18 -29.39 5.68
CA LEU A 490 26.73 -28.37 6.56
C LEU A 490 26.51 -27.00 5.94
N ALA A 491 26.26 -25.98 6.75
CA ALA A 491 26.14 -24.61 6.28
C ALA A 491 26.71 -23.60 7.26
N TYR A 492 27.43 -22.61 6.71
CA TYR A 492 28.11 -21.57 7.48
C TYR A 492 27.79 -20.20 6.89
N HIS A 493 27.57 -19.19 7.73
CA HIS A 493 27.35 -17.81 7.28
C HIS A 493 27.96 -16.78 8.24
N THR A 494 28.19 -15.56 7.77
CA THR A 494 28.85 -14.49 8.56
C THR A 494 28.14 -14.13 9.86
N GLY A 495 26.83 -14.37 9.95
CA GLY A 495 26.04 -14.23 11.18
C GLY A 495 26.35 -15.26 12.28
N THR A 496 27.09 -16.35 12.01
CA THR A 496 27.46 -17.38 13.01
C THR A 496 28.92 -17.36 13.46
N VAL A 497 29.65 -16.27 13.19
CA VAL A 497 31.06 -16.14 13.64
C VAL A 497 31.14 -16.10 15.16
N VAL A 498 31.92 -16.99 15.77
CA VAL A 498 32.18 -17.10 17.22
C VAL A 498 33.40 -16.29 17.64
N HIS A 499 34.50 -16.34 16.86
CA HIS A 499 35.69 -15.51 17.06
C HIS A 499 36.16 -14.90 15.73
N GLY A 500 36.16 -13.57 15.65
CA GLY A 500 36.69 -12.81 14.51
C GLY A 500 38.16 -12.43 14.75
N CYS A 501 39.02 -12.63 13.76
CA CYS A 501 40.41 -12.19 13.82
C CYS A 501 40.48 -10.71 13.41
N HIS A 502 40.48 -9.78 14.36
CA HIS A 502 40.77 -8.36 14.09
C HIS A 502 42.06 -7.91 14.79
N ARG A 503 42.97 -7.33 14.00
CA ARG A 503 44.16 -6.60 14.46
C ARG A 503 43.70 -5.31 15.15
N ALA A 504 43.90 -5.23 16.46
CA ALA A 504 43.57 -4.05 17.26
C ALA A 504 44.51 -2.86 16.94
N LYS A 505 43.93 -1.68 16.71
CA LYS A 505 44.60 -0.40 17.03
C LYS A 505 43.66 0.42 17.90
N THR A 506 44.13 0.64 19.13
CA THR A 506 43.49 1.39 20.20
C THR A 506 43.65 2.89 20.00
N ARG A 507 42.62 3.68 20.32
CA ARG A 507 42.76 4.94 21.07
C ARG A 507 41.51 5.19 21.93
N LYS A 508 41.79 5.34 23.23
CA LYS A 508 40.97 5.75 24.40
C LYS A 508 40.29 7.11 24.11
N GLY A 509 39.13 7.53 24.62
CA GLY A 509 38.13 7.18 25.66
C GLY A 509 37.20 8.43 25.79
N PRO A 510 36.31 8.63 26.79
CA PRO A 510 35.74 7.71 27.79
C PRO A 510 34.18 7.74 27.89
N GLU A 511 33.64 6.66 28.49
CA GLU A 511 32.44 6.54 29.36
C GLU A 511 31.05 6.93 28.79
N ALA A 512 30.19 6.01 28.32
CA ALA A 512 29.56 4.84 28.95
C ALA A 512 28.63 5.17 30.14
N TRP A 513 27.33 5.39 29.87
CA TRP A 513 26.25 4.94 30.76
C TRP A 513 25.04 4.46 29.93
N ALA A 514 24.67 3.21 30.18
CA ALA A 514 23.39 2.52 29.99
C ALA A 514 22.26 3.22 29.19
N ILE A 515 21.85 2.60 28.08
CA ILE A 515 20.47 2.77 27.58
C ILE A 515 19.73 1.44 27.81
N SER A 516 18.79 1.54 28.75
CA SER A 516 17.73 0.61 29.09
C SER A 516 16.92 0.15 27.87
N ILE A 517 16.56 -1.14 27.87
CA ILE A 517 15.66 -1.85 26.95
C ILE A 517 14.19 -1.40 27.15
N LYS A 518 13.92 -0.08 27.11
CA LYS A 518 12.55 0.46 27.13
C LYS A 518 12.44 1.74 26.31
N GLN A 519 12.47 1.62 24.98
CA GLN A 519 11.84 2.58 24.05
C GLN A 519 11.81 2.10 22.58
N TRP A 520 11.66 0.79 22.35
CA TRP A 520 11.41 0.25 21.01
C TRP A 520 9.91 -0.01 20.82
N PHE A 521 9.13 1.07 20.77
CA PHE A 521 7.86 1.13 20.08
C PHE A 521 7.77 2.52 19.45
N ASN A 522 7.38 2.56 18.17
CA ASN A 522 7.06 3.73 17.34
C ASN A 522 8.21 4.41 16.58
N ILE A 523 8.71 3.75 15.53
CA ILE A 523 8.94 4.46 14.27
C ILE A 523 8.25 3.66 13.16
N ARG A 524 6.97 3.97 12.93
CA ARG A 524 6.34 3.77 11.62
C ARG A 524 7.05 4.73 10.67
N LEU A 525 7.77 4.23 9.67
CA LEU A 525 8.07 5.05 8.50
C LEU A 525 6.79 5.05 7.64
N PRO A 526 6.11 6.20 7.47
CA PRO A 526 5.06 6.31 6.49
C PRO A 526 5.65 6.23 5.08
N LEU A 527 4.92 5.59 4.18
CA LEU A 527 5.10 5.58 2.72
C LEU A 527 4.92 6.99 2.08
N SER A 528 5.19 8.07 2.81
CA SER A 528 5.18 9.45 2.30
C SER A 528 6.56 9.92 1.82
N SER A 529 7.64 9.14 2.01
CA SER A 529 9.01 9.64 1.80
C SER A 529 9.50 9.69 0.33
N PHE A 530 8.61 9.54 -0.66
CA PHE A 530 8.91 9.92 -2.05
C PHE A 530 7.84 10.78 -2.74
N PHE A 531 6.80 11.21 -2.02
CA PHE A 531 5.97 12.33 -2.46
C PHE A 531 6.39 13.56 -1.63
N HIS A 532 7.10 14.50 -2.25
CA HIS A 532 7.22 15.83 -1.67
C HIS A 532 5.80 16.34 -1.39
N PHE A 533 5.47 16.69 -0.15
CA PHE A 533 4.24 17.43 0.11
C PHE A 533 4.42 18.79 -0.56
N THR A 534 3.62 19.03 -1.60
CA THR A 534 3.66 20.28 -2.37
C THR A 534 2.39 21.05 -2.10
N ALA A 535 2.49 22.36 -1.90
CA ALA A 535 1.32 23.22 -1.75
C ALA A 535 0.40 23.12 -2.99
N SER A 536 -0.91 23.17 -2.76
CA SER A 536 -1.93 23.22 -3.80
C SER A 536 -2.52 24.62 -3.94
N VAL A 537 -3.06 24.92 -5.12
CA VAL A 537 -3.77 26.19 -5.39
C VAL A 537 -5.18 25.89 -5.90
N GLN A 538 -6.21 26.38 -5.21
CA GLN A 538 -7.60 26.36 -5.66
C GLN A 538 -7.87 27.53 -6.60
N MET A 539 -7.96 27.26 -7.90
CA MET A 539 -8.24 28.25 -8.94
C MET A 539 -9.75 28.42 -9.10
N PHE A 540 -10.39 29.06 -8.12
CA PHE A 540 -11.84 29.17 -8.04
C PHE A 540 -12.42 30.18 -9.03
N GLY A 541 -13.33 29.73 -9.89
CA GLY A 541 -14.04 30.50 -10.90
C GLY A 541 -13.27 30.70 -12.21
N TRP A 542 -12.06 30.16 -12.33
CA TRP A 542 -11.22 30.31 -13.52
C TRP A 542 -11.72 29.44 -14.68
N ASN A 543 -11.50 29.88 -15.92
CA ASN A 543 -11.76 29.04 -17.10
C ASN A 543 -10.55 28.16 -17.44
N TRP A 544 -10.79 27.11 -18.21
CA TRP A 544 -9.77 26.11 -18.54
C TRP A 544 -8.55 26.71 -19.26
N LYS A 545 -8.75 27.66 -20.18
CA LYS A 545 -7.66 28.29 -20.93
C LYS A 545 -6.78 29.17 -20.05
N SER A 546 -7.39 29.94 -19.14
CA SER A 546 -6.67 30.76 -18.17
C SER A 546 -5.88 29.90 -17.19
N ILE A 547 -6.44 28.78 -16.70
CA ILE A 547 -5.72 27.83 -15.83
C ILE A 547 -4.53 27.21 -16.57
N ALA A 548 -4.72 26.80 -17.83
CA ALA A 548 -3.66 26.22 -18.65
C ALA A 548 -2.47 27.18 -18.81
N ALA A 549 -2.75 28.45 -19.13
CA ALA A 549 -1.73 29.49 -19.22
C ALA A 549 -1.06 29.75 -17.88
N GLU A 550 -1.82 29.78 -16.78
CA GLU A 550 -1.30 30.02 -15.44
C GLU A 550 -0.40 28.89 -14.94
N CYS A 551 -0.71 27.64 -15.30
CA CYS A 551 0.13 26.48 -15.03
C CYS A 551 1.54 26.64 -15.62
N GLU A 552 1.63 27.09 -16.87
CA GLU A 552 2.90 27.29 -17.57
C GLU A 552 3.64 28.54 -17.10
N GLN A 553 2.92 29.64 -16.91
CA GLN A 553 3.52 30.94 -16.62
C GLN A 553 3.94 31.11 -15.16
N PHE A 554 3.26 30.44 -14.23
CA PHE A 554 3.49 30.66 -12.81
C PHE A 554 3.45 29.40 -11.96
N LEU A 555 2.37 28.60 -11.98
CA LEU A 555 2.20 27.53 -10.98
C LEU A 555 3.34 26.49 -11.05
N GLY A 556 3.69 26.03 -12.25
CA GLY A 556 4.82 25.14 -12.48
C GLY A 556 6.15 25.76 -12.04
N PRO A 557 6.55 26.93 -12.57
CA PRO A 557 7.76 27.65 -12.14
C PRO A 557 7.82 28.01 -10.64
N ALA A 558 6.67 28.16 -9.98
CA ALA A 558 6.56 28.41 -8.55
C ALA A 558 6.76 27.13 -7.71
N GLY A 559 6.61 25.95 -8.32
CA GLY A 559 6.69 24.65 -7.64
C GLY A 559 5.37 24.24 -6.98
N VAL A 560 4.23 24.76 -7.47
CA VAL A 560 2.91 24.28 -7.06
C VAL A 560 2.73 22.86 -7.57
N GLY A 561 2.40 21.93 -6.69
CA GLY A 561 2.27 20.53 -7.09
C GLY A 561 0.88 20.14 -7.56
N PHE A 562 -0.18 20.80 -7.06
CA PHE A 562 -1.56 20.57 -7.47
C PHE A 562 -2.31 21.87 -7.76
N VAL A 563 -3.07 21.89 -8.85
CA VAL A 563 -4.10 22.90 -9.10
C VAL A 563 -5.48 22.26 -8.89
N GLN A 564 -6.28 22.81 -7.98
CA GLN A 564 -7.68 22.43 -7.80
C GLN A 564 -8.57 23.31 -8.68
N VAL A 565 -9.39 22.68 -9.53
CA VAL A 565 -10.26 23.36 -10.50
C VAL A 565 -11.75 23.15 -10.18
N ASN A 566 -12.63 24.04 -10.66
CA ASN A 566 -14.08 23.94 -10.49
C ASN A 566 -14.69 22.66 -11.09
N PRO A 567 -15.95 22.34 -10.74
CA PRO A 567 -16.68 21.22 -11.35
C PRO A 567 -16.76 21.30 -12.88
N PRO A 568 -16.29 20.28 -13.62
CA PRO A 568 -16.41 20.25 -15.07
C PRO A 568 -17.75 19.66 -15.56
N GLN A 569 -18.57 19.12 -14.64
CA GLN A 569 -19.92 18.63 -14.94
C GLN A 569 -20.78 19.71 -15.63
N GLU A 570 -21.68 19.28 -16.50
CA GLU A 570 -22.74 20.14 -17.00
C GLU A 570 -23.69 20.54 -15.87
N HIS A 571 -23.89 21.84 -15.74
CA HIS A 571 -24.76 22.44 -14.75
C HIS A 571 -25.79 23.36 -15.41
N ILE A 572 -26.78 23.84 -14.65
CA ILE A 572 -27.78 24.80 -15.15
C ILE A 572 -27.12 26.07 -15.71
N ARG A 573 -27.82 26.81 -16.58
CA ARG A 573 -27.36 28.12 -17.05
C ARG A 573 -27.48 29.19 -15.94
N GLY A 574 -26.49 30.08 -15.87
CA GLY A 574 -26.46 31.21 -14.96
C GLY A 574 -25.04 31.70 -14.69
N ASP A 575 -24.91 33.00 -14.41
CA ASP A 575 -23.61 33.64 -14.19
C ASP A 575 -23.09 33.40 -12.76
N GLN A 576 -24.00 33.13 -11.82
CA GLN A 576 -23.72 32.95 -10.39
C GLN A 576 -22.74 31.80 -10.13
N TRP A 577 -21.76 31.99 -9.23
CA TRP A 577 -20.74 30.96 -8.96
C TRP A 577 -21.34 29.61 -8.51
N TRP A 578 -22.40 29.65 -7.70
CA TRP A 578 -23.03 28.45 -7.14
C TRP A 578 -23.73 27.60 -8.21
N VAL A 579 -23.96 28.16 -9.40
CA VAL A 579 -24.51 27.44 -10.54
C VAL A 579 -23.58 26.32 -10.98
N ASP A 580 -22.25 26.44 -10.80
CA ASP A 580 -21.29 25.37 -11.13
C ASP A 580 -21.56 24.08 -10.35
N TYR A 581 -22.18 24.20 -9.17
CA TYR A 581 -22.50 23.09 -8.27
C TYR A 581 -23.95 22.59 -8.43
N GLN A 582 -24.69 23.13 -9.40
CA GLN A 582 -26.06 22.73 -9.75
C GLN A 582 -26.06 21.81 -10.98
N VAL A 583 -25.49 20.62 -10.80
CA VAL A 583 -25.28 19.61 -11.86
C VAL A 583 -26.61 19.13 -12.45
N VAL A 584 -26.69 19.08 -13.77
CA VAL A 584 -27.82 18.51 -14.52
C VAL A 584 -27.44 17.28 -15.35
N SER A 585 -26.16 17.14 -15.71
CA SER A 585 -25.64 15.92 -16.33
C SER A 585 -24.14 15.75 -16.04
N TYR A 586 -23.63 14.54 -16.23
CA TYR A 586 -22.21 14.22 -16.07
C TYR A 586 -21.42 14.36 -17.39
N GLN A 587 -21.85 15.23 -18.30
CA GLN A 587 -21.04 15.63 -19.44
C GLN A 587 -19.95 16.61 -18.99
N ILE A 588 -18.76 16.54 -19.58
CA ILE A 588 -17.68 17.51 -19.35
C ILE A 588 -17.94 18.73 -20.23
N GLN A 589 -18.89 19.56 -19.81
CA GLN A 589 -19.25 20.80 -20.50
C GLN A 589 -19.87 21.78 -19.53
N SER A 590 -19.05 22.68 -19.00
CA SER A 590 -19.46 23.68 -18.01
C SER A 590 -19.33 25.09 -18.58
N LYS A 591 -19.77 26.10 -17.84
CA LYS A 591 -19.54 27.51 -18.24
C LYS A 591 -18.06 27.91 -18.21
N ARG A 592 -17.18 27.02 -17.72
CA ARG A 592 -15.73 27.21 -17.69
C ARG A 592 -15.04 26.77 -18.98
N GLY A 593 -15.75 26.04 -19.85
CA GLY A 593 -15.27 25.63 -21.17
C GLY A 593 -15.77 24.24 -21.58
N SER A 594 -15.45 23.86 -22.81
CA SER A 594 -15.79 22.56 -23.40
C SER A 594 -14.88 21.44 -22.87
N ARG A 595 -15.25 20.17 -23.16
CA ARG A 595 -14.39 19.01 -22.89
C ARG A 595 -13.01 19.13 -23.52
N SER A 596 -12.90 19.70 -24.72
CA SER A 596 -11.61 19.90 -25.39
C SER A 596 -10.76 20.96 -24.68
N ASP A 597 -11.37 22.06 -24.24
CA ASP A 597 -10.67 23.09 -23.48
C ASP A 597 -10.16 22.52 -22.13
N PHE A 598 -10.97 21.67 -21.49
CA PHE A 598 -10.60 20.98 -20.25
C PHE A 598 -9.43 20.01 -20.47
N ALA A 599 -9.49 19.16 -21.50
CA ALA A 599 -8.41 18.23 -21.84
C ALA A 599 -7.10 18.96 -22.18
N GLU A 600 -7.17 20.08 -22.90
CA GLU A 600 -6.01 20.92 -23.19
C GLU A 600 -5.39 21.48 -21.90
N MET A 601 -6.22 21.99 -20.98
CA MET A 601 -5.77 22.48 -19.68
C MET A 601 -5.04 21.40 -18.89
N VAL A 602 -5.61 20.20 -18.79
CA VAL A 602 -5.00 19.08 -18.07
C VAL A 602 -3.64 18.73 -18.68
N GLY A 603 -3.56 18.61 -20.01
CA GLY A 603 -2.31 18.32 -20.71
C GLY A 603 -1.24 19.39 -20.48
N ARG A 604 -1.61 20.67 -20.53
CA ARG A 604 -0.67 21.80 -20.34
C ARG A 604 -0.19 21.93 -18.90
N CYS A 605 -1.07 21.76 -17.92
CA CYS A 605 -0.67 21.73 -16.51
C CYS A 605 0.29 20.57 -16.22
N LYS A 606 -0.01 19.38 -16.74
CA LYS A 606 0.87 18.22 -16.62
C LYS A 606 2.25 18.46 -17.24
N ASN A 607 2.32 19.07 -18.42
CA ASN A 607 3.58 19.43 -19.07
C ASN A 607 4.37 20.50 -18.27
N ALA A 608 3.68 21.36 -17.52
CA ALA A 608 4.30 22.32 -16.61
C ALA A 608 4.70 21.71 -15.24
N GLY A 609 4.47 20.41 -15.03
CA GLY A 609 4.76 19.72 -13.77
C GLY A 609 3.72 19.94 -12.67
N VAL A 610 2.53 20.45 -13.01
CA VAL A 610 1.43 20.73 -12.08
C VAL A 610 0.36 19.66 -12.26
N LYS A 611 0.05 18.92 -11.19
CA LYS A 611 -1.02 17.92 -11.18
C LYS A 611 -2.40 18.58 -11.10
N VAL A 612 -3.42 17.98 -11.69
CA VAL A 612 -4.77 18.53 -11.69
C VAL A 612 -5.68 17.77 -10.73
N SER A 613 -6.23 18.48 -9.75
CA SER A 613 -7.31 18.00 -8.89
C SER A 613 -8.63 18.65 -9.28
N VAL A 614 -9.70 17.87 -9.39
CA VAL A 614 -10.99 18.33 -9.91
C VAL A 614 -12.02 18.36 -8.80
N ASP A 615 -12.70 19.49 -8.61
CA ASP A 615 -13.87 19.57 -7.75
C ASP A 615 -15.02 18.76 -8.36
N VAL A 616 -15.64 17.86 -7.60
CA VAL A 616 -16.68 16.96 -8.10
C VAL A 616 -17.91 16.96 -7.19
N VAL A 617 -19.07 17.08 -7.81
CA VAL A 617 -20.36 16.98 -7.14
C VAL A 617 -20.95 15.58 -7.33
N TRP A 618 -20.83 14.77 -6.28
CA TRP A 618 -21.32 13.37 -6.25
C TRP A 618 -22.47 13.15 -5.27
N ASN A 619 -22.80 14.15 -4.47
CA ASN A 619 -23.82 14.04 -3.43
C ASN A 619 -25.23 14.44 -3.93
N HIS A 620 -25.32 15.40 -4.84
CA HIS A 620 -26.61 15.97 -5.28
C HIS A 620 -26.61 16.37 -6.76
N MET A 621 -27.81 16.60 -7.28
CA MET A 621 -28.11 17.21 -8.57
C MET A 621 -28.85 18.54 -8.35
N SER A 622 -29.02 19.33 -9.43
CA SER A 622 -29.62 20.65 -9.37
C SER A 622 -31.01 20.67 -8.71
N GLY A 623 -31.22 21.62 -7.80
CA GLY A 623 -32.52 21.89 -7.15
C GLY A 623 -33.49 22.71 -8.01
N VAL A 624 -33.04 23.35 -9.09
CA VAL A 624 -33.85 24.31 -9.88
C VAL A 624 -34.84 23.60 -10.80
N ASP A 625 -36.14 23.87 -10.71
CA ASP A 625 -37.15 23.28 -11.60
C ASP A 625 -37.11 23.89 -13.01
N ASN A 626 -37.39 23.08 -14.03
CA ASN A 626 -37.46 23.49 -15.45
C ASN A 626 -36.18 24.17 -15.99
N GLY A 627 -35.01 23.82 -15.44
CA GLY A 627 -33.72 24.35 -15.86
C GLY A 627 -33.21 23.74 -17.18
N VAL A 628 -32.37 24.49 -17.88
CA VAL A 628 -31.62 24.02 -19.05
C VAL A 628 -30.12 24.11 -18.74
N GLY A 629 -29.42 23.01 -19.00
CA GLY A 629 -27.96 22.92 -18.84
C GLY A 629 -27.18 23.71 -19.88
N ILE A 630 -25.90 23.93 -19.61
CA ILE A 630 -24.98 24.59 -20.53
C ILE A 630 -24.87 23.82 -21.86
N ALA A 631 -24.86 22.48 -21.85
CA ALA A 631 -24.83 21.63 -23.04
C ALA A 631 -26.23 21.37 -23.64
N GLY A 632 -27.29 21.94 -23.05
CA GLY A 632 -28.66 21.83 -23.54
C GLY A 632 -29.49 20.73 -22.88
N THR A 633 -28.96 20.02 -21.88
CA THR A 633 -29.73 19.01 -21.13
C THR A 633 -30.89 19.69 -20.42
N ARG A 634 -32.13 19.26 -20.69
CA ARG A 634 -33.32 19.78 -20.00
C ARG A 634 -33.56 19.01 -18.72
N LYS A 635 -33.72 19.73 -17.60
CA LYS A 635 -34.17 19.17 -16.33
C LYS A 635 -35.68 19.43 -16.17
N PRO A 636 -36.56 18.42 -16.35
CA PRO A 636 -37.99 18.58 -16.13
C PRO A 636 -38.31 18.77 -14.64
N ARG A 637 -39.49 19.34 -14.35
CA ARG A 637 -40.03 19.47 -12.98
C ARG A 637 -40.11 18.10 -12.29
N SER A 638 -39.62 18.01 -11.05
CA SER A 638 -39.72 16.78 -10.25
C SER A 638 -41.18 16.44 -9.94
N THR A 639 -41.64 15.23 -10.28
CA THR A 639 -42.98 14.70 -9.96
C THR A 639 -42.99 13.73 -8.77
N ALA A 640 -41.83 13.47 -8.14
CA ALA A 640 -41.71 12.53 -7.03
C ALA A 640 -42.21 13.13 -5.70
N PRO A 641 -42.98 12.39 -4.88
CA PRO A 641 -43.40 12.85 -3.56
C PRO A 641 -42.21 12.85 -2.60
N CYS A 642 -41.70 14.04 -2.25
CA CYS A 642 -40.76 14.19 -1.15
C CYS A 642 -41.52 14.17 0.19
N HIS A 643 -41.16 13.28 1.11
CA HIS A 643 -41.65 13.32 2.50
C HIS A 643 -41.20 14.62 3.16
N ARG A 644 -42.11 15.59 3.25
CA ARG A 644 -41.89 16.88 3.89
C ARG A 644 -42.18 16.70 5.39
N ILE A 645 -41.18 16.47 6.23
CA ILE A 645 -41.37 16.61 7.68
C ILE A 645 -41.35 18.10 8.00
N GLN A 646 -42.52 18.62 8.38
CA GLN A 646 -42.64 19.92 9.00
C GLN A 646 -41.89 19.91 10.34
N SER A 647 -41.14 20.97 10.59
CA SER A 647 -40.55 21.37 11.89
C SER A 647 -39.55 20.40 12.56
N ALA A 648 -38.25 20.63 12.32
CA ALA A 648 -37.24 20.50 13.36
C ALA A 648 -36.07 21.45 13.05
N ASN A 649 -35.67 22.23 14.06
CA ASN A 649 -34.67 23.30 14.01
C ASN A 649 -33.40 22.96 13.21
N GLN A 650 -32.99 23.89 12.32
CA GLN A 650 -31.80 23.85 11.47
C GLN A 650 -30.44 23.87 12.20
N ASN A 651 -30.39 23.64 13.52
CA ASN A 651 -29.21 23.92 14.34
C ASN A 651 -28.58 22.69 15.03
N ASN A 652 -28.91 21.46 14.64
CA ASN A 652 -28.31 20.28 15.29
C ASN A 652 -27.90 19.15 14.31
N PHE A 653 -26.63 19.16 13.90
CA PHE A 653 -25.99 18.18 13.01
C PHE A 653 -25.46 16.92 13.72
N GLN A 654 -25.85 16.62 14.96
CA GLN A 654 -25.16 15.59 15.77
C GLN A 654 -25.74 14.16 15.69
N SER A 655 -26.80 13.93 14.90
CA SER A 655 -27.45 12.62 14.81
C SER A 655 -27.33 12.04 13.39
N LEU A 656 -26.63 10.90 13.25
CA LEU A 656 -26.53 10.14 11.99
C LEU A 656 -27.93 9.79 11.44
N ALA A 657 -28.89 9.49 12.31
CA ALA A 657 -30.25 9.13 11.92
C ALA A 657 -31.01 10.31 11.29
N THR A 658 -30.75 11.55 11.73
CA THR A 658 -31.42 12.75 11.20
C THR A 658 -30.83 13.20 9.86
N ILE A 659 -29.54 12.93 9.61
CA ILE A 659 -28.84 13.26 8.35
C ILE A 659 -29.21 12.28 7.22
N THR A 660 -29.66 11.06 7.56
CA THR A 660 -29.96 10.04 6.54
C THR A 660 -31.20 10.31 5.67
N THR A 661 -32.08 11.25 6.05
CA THR A 661 -33.41 11.42 5.43
C THR A 661 -33.82 12.85 5.05
N LEU A 662 -33.03 13.90 5.30
CA LEU A 662 -33.51 15.29 5.15
C LEU A 662 -32.55 16.21 4.40
N ASP A 663 -32.76 16.37 3.09
CA ASP A 663 -32.56 17.67 2.40
C ASP A 663 -33.39 17.72 1.11
N CYS A 664 -34.38 18.62 1.06
CA CYS A 664 -35.32 18.78 -0.06
C CYS A 664 -34.99 20.01 -0.93
N THR A 665 -33.84 20.67 -0.74
CA THR A 665 -33.48 21.88 -1.50
C THR A 665 -32.62 21.60 -2.74
N VAL A 666 -31.86 20.50 -2.73
CA VAL A 666 -31.10 19.98 -3.88
C VAL A 666 -31.39 18.48 -4.03
N GLY A 667 -31.50 17.98 -5.27
CA GLY A 667 -31.89 16.59 -5.53
C GLY A 667 -30.80 15.62 -5.09
N THR A 668 -30.87 15.13 -3.85
CA THR A 668 -29.86 14.21 -3.29
C THR A 668 -29.82 12.91 -4.10
N LEU A 669 -28.62 12.48 -4.49
CA LEU A 669 -28.44 11.25 -5.27
C LEU A 669 -28.62 10.01 -4.37
N ASN A 670 -29.34 9.01 -4.87
CA ASN A 670 -29.38 7.69 -4.21
C ASN A 670 -28.09 6.93 -4.50
N THR A 671 -27.08 7.20 -3.69
CA THR A 671 -25.75 6.60 -3.79
C THR A 671 -25.72 5.08 -3.53
N GLY A 672 -26.80 4.52 -2.99
CA GLY A 672 -27.03 3.08 -2.86
C GLY A 672 -27.48 2.40 -4.15
N SER A 673 -27.94 3.16 -5.15
CA SER A 673 -28.35 2.64 -6.47
C SER A 673 -27.15 2.34 -7.35
N GLU A 674 -27.08 1.12 -7.89
CA GLU A 674 -26.04 0.70 -8.84
C GLU A 674 -26.00 1.56 -10.11
N HIS A 675 -27.18 2.00 -10.60
CA HIS A 675 -27.27 2.91 -11.74
C HIS A 675 -26.57 4.25 -11.46
N VAL A 676 -26.81 4.82 -10.28
CA VAL A 676 -26.17 6.07 -9.84
C VAL A 676 -24.66 5.86 -9.66
N ARG A 677 -24.24 4.77 -8.99
CA ARG A 677 -22.81 4.45 -8.82
C ARG A 677 -22.09 4.30 -10.15
N SER A 678 -22.70 3.64 -11.13
CA SER A 678 -22.11 3.42 -12.46
C SER A 678 -21.98 4.72 -13.24
N LYS A 679 -22.94 5.64 -13.13
CA LYS A 679 -22.85 6.97 -13.75
C LYS A 679 -21.69 7.80 -13.18
N LEU A 680 -21.53 7.79 -11.86
CA LEU A 680 -20.45 8.49 -11.16
C LEU A 680 -19.08 7.87 -11.49
N ALA A 681 -18.99 6.53 -11.53
CA ALA A 681 -17.78 5.81 -11.91
C ALA A 681 -17.35 6.13 -13.35
N ASN A 682 -18.29 6.10 -14.31
CA ASN A 682 -17.99 6.40 -15.71
C ASN A 682 -17.51 7.84 -15.90
N PHE A 683 -18.14 8.80 -15.23
CA PHE A 683 -17.68 10.19 -15.22
C PHE A 683 -16.27 10.34 -14.64
N SER A 684 -16.00 9.65 -13.53
CA SER A 684 -14.68 9.68 -12.88
C SER A 684 -13.62 9.08 -13.80
N ASN A 685 -13.91 7.95 -14.44
CA ASN A 685 -13.02 7.32 -15.42
C ASN A 685 -12.79 8.20 -16.66
N ASP A 686 -13.80 8.95 -17.11
CA ASP A 686 -13.63 9.91 -18.22
C ASP A 686 -12.64 11.02 -17.82
N LEU A 687 -12.77 11.59 -16.63
CA LEU A 687 -11.80 12.58 -16.11
C LEU A 687 -10.39 12.00 -15.97
N LEU A 688 -10.26 10.79 -15.46
CA LEU A 688 -8.96 10.10 -15.35
C LEU A 688 -8.33 9.85 -16.72
N SER A 689 -9.13 9.48 -17.72
CA SER A 689 -8.66 9.28 -19.10
C SER A 689 -8.10 10.56 -19.73
N LEU A 690 -8.56 11.73 -19.27
CA LEU A 690 -8.04 13.04 -19.67
C LEU A 690 -6.76 13.44 -18.94
N GLY A 691 -6.32 12.67 -17.94
CA GLY A 691 -5.08 12.88 -17.20
C GLY A 691 -5.23 13.60 -15.86
N VAL A 692 -6.45 13.64 -15.28
CA VAL A 692 -6.70 14.17 -13.94
C VAL A 692 -5.98 13.31 -12.88
N ASP A 693 -5.37 13.97 -11.89
CA ASP A 693 -4.52 13.36 -10.85
C ASP A 693 -5.19 13.28 -9.46
N GLY A 694 -6.37 13.90 -9.30
CA GLY A 694 -7.06 13.93 -8.02
C GLY A 694 -8.46 14.51 -8.08
N PHE A 695 -9.19 14.37 -6.97
CA PHE A 695 -10.56 14.87 -6.83
C PHE A 695 -10.72 15.61 -5.50
N ARG A 696 -11.41 16.75 -5.51
CA ARG A 696 -12.00 17.34 -4.30
C ARG A 696 -13.49 17.04 -4.32
N ILE A 697 -14.00 16.33 -3.32
CA ILE A 697 -15.41 15.93 -3.26
C ILE A 697 -16.19 17.03 -2.52
N ASP A 698 -17.10 17.67 -3.24
CA ASP A 698 -17.99 18.68 -2.68
C ASP A 698 -19.07 18.06 -1.78
N ALA A 699 -19.30 18.69 -0.62
CA ALA A 699 -20.38 18.40 0.30
C ALA A 699 -20.59 16.89 0.54
N ALA A 700 -19.53 16.18 0.95
CA ALA A 700 -19.56 14.74 1.17
C ALA A 700 -20.46 14.38 2.37
N LYS A 701 -21.72 13.98 2.11
CA LYS A 701 -22.69 13.57 3.14
C LYS A 701 -22.78 12.04 3.34
N ARG A 702 -22.18 11.20 2.48
CA ARG A 702 -22.30 9.72 2.51
C ARG A 702 -21.00 8.97 2.12
N ARG A 703 -20.53 8.07 3.00
CA ARG A 703 -19.36 7.16 2.83
C ARG A 703 -19.41 6.13 1.67
N PRO A 704 -20.54 5.47 1.30
CA PRO A 704 -20.51 4.24 0.49
C PRO A 704 -20.13 4.36 -1.01
N LEU A 705 -19.77 5.55 -1.51
CA LEU A 705 -19.49 5.78 -2.94
C LEU A 705 -18.00 5.79 -3.30
N ILE A 706 -17.11 6.06 -2.35
CA ILE A 706 -15.81 6.66 -2.68
C ILE A 706 -14.66 5.64 -2.54
N THR A 707 -14.80 4.62 -1.70
CA THR A 707 -13.73 3.66 -1.38
C THR A 707 -13.41 2.65 -2.49
N SER A 708 -14.26 2.50 -3.51
CA SER A 708 -14.10 1.50 -4.58
C SER A 708 -13.48 2.04 -5.88
N LEU A 709 -13.23 3.35 -5.98
CA LEU A 709 -12.76 4.00 -7.21
C LEU A 709 -11.32 4.54 -7.13
N PHE A 710 -10.77 4.78 -5.93
CA PHE A 710 -9.54 5.58 -5.80
C PHE A 710 -8.56 5.01 -4.77
N SER A 711 -7.53 4.28 -5.22
CA SER A 711 -6.41 3.81 -4.38
C SER A 711 -5.07 4.46 -4.73
N SER A 712 -5.02 5.33 -5.75
CA SER A 712 -3.79 5.96 -6.25
C SER A 712 -3.91 7.47 -6.57
N LEU A 713 -5.00 8.13 -6.18
CA LEU A 713 -5.30 9.53 -6.51
C LEU A 713 -5.39 10.37 -5.24
N THR A 714 -4.97 11.64 -5.32
CA THR A 714 -5.14 12.58 -4.21
C THR A 714 -6.61 12.95 -4.09
N VAL A 715 -7.27 12.50 -3.02
CA VAL A 715 -8.67 12.84 -2.72
C VAL A 715 -8.69 13.85 -1.58
N VAL A 716 -9.38 14.97 -1.77
CA VAL A 716 -9.66 15.96 -0.71
C VAL A 716 -11.16 15.91 -0.42
N VAL A 717 -11.54 15.61 0.82
CA VAL A 717 -12.95 15.52 1.21
C VAL A 717 -13.36 16.78 1.95
N ASP A 718 -14.38 17.46 1.44
CA ASP A 718 -15.07 18.53 2.16
C ASP A 718 -16.35 17.98 2.81
N THR A 719 -16.40 18.04 4.14
CA THR A 719 -17.55 17.57 4.94
C THR A 719 -18.39 18.70 5.55
N GLY A 720 -18.08 19.96 5.22
CA GLY A 720 -18.69 21.14 5.85
C GLY A 720 -18.50 21.19 7.37
N GLY A 721 -17.46 20.53 7.90
CA GLY A 721 -17.15 20.49 9.34
C GLY A 721 -17.81 19.35 10.15
N SER A 722 -18.62 18.49 9.51
CA SER A 722 -19.25 17.32 10.16
C SER A 722 -18.52 16.00 9.82
N MET A 723 -18.60 14.95 10.65
CA MET A 723 -18.11 13.60 10.32
C MET A 723 -16.63 13.51 9.87
N VAL A 724 -15.78 14.45 10.31
CA VAL A 724 -14.41 14.68 9.82
C VAL A 724 -13.50 13.44 9.88
N GLY A 725 -13.64 12.61 10.92
CA GLY A 725 -12.84 11.37 11.07
C GLY A 725 -13.29 10.18 10.21
N MET A 726 -14.44 10.25 9.53
CA MET A 726 -14.99 9.11 8.78
C MET A 726 -14.42 8.93 7.37
N TYR A 727 -13.59 9.88 6.93
CA TYR A 727 -13.08 10.01 5.56
C TYR A 727 -11.54 10.04 5.46
N THR A 728 -10.83 9.96 6.59
CA THR A 728 -9.35 10.02 6.65
C THR A 728 -8.67 8.79 6.05
N ASP A 729 -9.43 7.71 5.83
CA ASP A 729 -9.03 6.49 5.13
C ASP A 729 -9.15 6.60 3.60
N ILE A 730 -9.83 7.64 3.10
CA ILE A 730 -10.08 7.90 1.67
C ILE A 730 -9.11 8.95 1.12
N GLY A 731 -8.77 9.97 1.90
CA GLY A 731 -7.90 11.05 1.50
C GLY A 731 -7.76 12.13 2.57
N ASP A 732 -7.13 13.25 2.21
CA ASP A 732 -7.04 14.41 3.10
C ASP A 732 -8.43 15.01 3.32
N VAL A 733 -8.73 15.44 4.54
CA VAL A 733 -10.03 16.04 4.88
C VAL A 733 -9.82 17.51 5.21
N GLN A 734 -10.68 18.38 4.69
CA GLN A 734 -10.62 19.82 4.95
C GLN A 734 -10.85 20.11 6.45
N GLU A 735 -9.82 20.68 7.10
CA GLU A 735 -9.84 20.99 8.53
C GLU A 735 -10.44 22.38 8.77
N PHE A 736 -11.78 22.47 8.81
CA PHE A 736 -12.49 23.74 8.96
C PHE A 736 -12.22 24.49 10.28
N ARG A 737 -11.68 23.82 11.31
CA ARG A 737 -11.27 24.48 12.57
C ARG A 737 -9.97 25.28 12.42
N TYR A 738 -9.15 24.97 11.42
CA TYR A 738 -7.89 25.66 11.14
C TYR A 738 -8.06 27.14 10.76
N PRO A 739 -8.88 27.52 9.75
CA PRO A 739 -9.08 28.92 9.38
C PRO A 739 -9.72 29.75 10.51
N GLU A 740 -10.62 29.16 11.31
CA GLU A 740 -11.22 29.83 12.48
C GLU A 740 -10.17 30.17 13.54
N ALA A 741 -9.25 29.23 13.83
CA ALA A 741 -8.16 29.47 14.77
C ALA A 741 -7.16 30.51 14.27
N LEU A 742 -6.84 30.50 12.96
CA LEU A 742 -6.01 31.56 12.37
C LEU A 742 -6.69 32.92 12.50
N LYS A 743 -7.98 33.01 12.16
CA LYS A 743 -8.75 34.25 12.32
C LYS A 743 -8.72 34.74 13.76
N ALA A 744 -8.99 33.87 14.73
CA ALA A 744 -8.98 34.23 16.15
C ALA A 744 -7.59 34.73 16.61
N ALA A 745 -6.52 34.05 16.21
CA ALA A 745 -5.16 34.40 16.61
C ALA A 745 -4.69 35.74 15.99
N PHE A 746 -4.86 35.90 14.68
CA PHE A 746 -4.41 37.08 13.95
C PHE A 746 -5.31 38.31 14.19
N SER A 747 -6.56 38.15 14.64
CA SER A 747 -7.47 39.25 14.98
C SER A 747 -7.36 39.71 16.44
N GLY A 748 -6.25 39.42 17.11
CA GLY A 748 -5.94 39.90 18.47
C GLY A 748 -5.85 38.83 19.55
N GLY A 749 -6.21 37.58 19.25
CA GLY A 749 -6.10 36.46 20.21
C GLY A 749 -4.67 36.03 20.54
N GLY A 750 -3.69 36.37 19.71
CA GLY A 750 -2.28 36.01 19.91
C GLY A 750 -1.80 34.91 18.98
N ILE A 751 -0.94 35.24 18.01
CA ILE A 751 -0.33 34.23 17.12
C ILE A 751 0.64 33.29 17.86
N ALA A 752 1.14 33.66 19.04
CA ALA A 752 1.93 32.75 19.87
C ALA A 752 1.12 31.52 20.33
N GLY A 753 -0.20 31.67 20.51
CA GLY A 753 -1.11 30.57 20.87
C GLY A 753 -1.32 29.52 19.77
N LEU A 754 -0.80 29.76 18.56
CA LEU A 754 -0.80 28.78 17.48
C LEU A 754 0.29 27.70 17.64
N ARG A 755 1.23 27.88 18.56
CA ARG A 755 2.19 26.82 18.89
C ARG A 755 1.45 25.59 19.41
N GLY A 756 1.77 24.42 18.86
CA GLY A 756 1.12 23.17 19.24
C GLY A 756 -0.28 22.99 18.67
N ILE A 757 -0.62 23.67 17.56
CA ILE A 757 -1.94 23.53 16.91
C ILE A 757 -2.28 22.08 16.56
N GLU A 758 -1.27 21.25 16.30
CA GLU A 758 -1.40 19.81 16.05
C GLU A 758 -1.89 19.01 17.28
N ASN A 759 -1.80 19.57 18.49
CA ASN A 759 -2.18 18.91 19.74
C ASN A 759 -3.63 19.21 20.17
N ARG A 760 -4.42 19.91 19.34
CA ARG A 760 -5.79 20.34 19.67
C ARG A 760 -6.86 19.24 19.51
N GLY A 761 -6.46 17.99 19.33
CA GLY A 761 -7.38 16.87 19.04
C GLY A 761 -8.05 16.99 17.66
N TRP A 762 -7.40 17.70 16.74
CA TRP A 762 -7.84 17.86 15.36
C TRP A 762 -7.40 16.65 14.51
N LEU A 763 -7.65 16.71 13.21
CA LEU A 763 -7.13 15.70 12.29
C LEU A 763 -5.61 15.53 12.44
N ALA A 764 -5.12 14.30 12.27
CA ALA A 764 -3.68 14.09 12.16
C ALA A 764 -3.15 14.91 10.98
N SER A 765 -1.98 15.53 11.14
CA SER A 765 -1.33 16.35 10.11
C SER A 765 -1.25 15.64 8.75
N SER A 766 -1.03 14.32 8.75
CA SER A 766 -0.96 13.47 7.55
C SER A 766 -2.29 13.22 6.83
N SER A 767 -3.41 13.73 7.36
CA SER A 767 -4.76 13.54 6.82
C SER A 767 -5.55 14.86 6.79
N ALA A 768 -4.89 15.99 7.08
CA ALA A 768 -5.53 17.29 7.16
C ALA A 768 -5.19 18.12 5.91
N ASN A 769 -6.20 18.57 5.18
CA ASN A 769 -6.04 19.66 4.22
C ASN A 769 -6.33 20.99 4.93
N VAL A 770 -5.36 21.91 4.93
CA VAL A 770 -5.44 23.18 5.65
C VAL A 770 -5.45 24.36 4.69
N PHE A 771 -6.13 25.43 5.07
CA PHE A 771 -6.26 26.63 4.26
C PHE A 771 -6.49 27.83 5.17
N VAL A 772 -6.01 29.01 4.77
CA VAL A 772 -6.37 30.27 5.46
C VAL A 772 -7.83 30.62 5.20
N THR A 773 -8.29 30.35 3.97
CA THR A 773 -9.69 30.45 3.56
C THR A 773 -9.93 29.60 2.32
N ASN A 774 -11.17 29.20 2.09
CA ASN A 774 -11.63 28.57 0.86
C ASN A 774 -12.78 29.40 0.26
N HIS A 775 -13.28 29.00 -0.91
CA HIS A 775 -14.33 29.75 -1.60
C HIS A 775 -15.62 29.97 -0.78
N ASP A 776 -16.01 29.02 0.08
CA ASP A 776 -17.16 29.15 0.98
C ASP A 776 -16.88 30.11 2.14
N GLN A 777 -15.77 29.91 2.85
CA GLN A 777 -15.40 30.68 4.05
C GLN A 777 -15.02 32.13 3.72
N GLU A 778 -14.46 32.37 2.53
CA GLU A 778 -14.17 33.73 2.04
C GLU A 778 -15.45 34.56 1.91
N ARG A 779 -16.59 33.91 1.65
CA ARG A 779 -17.93 34.52 1.53
C ARG A 779 -18.76 34.40 2.81
N GLY A 780 -18.51 33.38 3.64
CA GLY A 780 -19.26 33.05 4.86
C GLY A 780 -18.77 33.76 6.12
N GLY A 781 -17.61 34.42 6.08
CA GLY A 781 -17.17 35.35 7.12
C GLY A 781 -16.43 34.73 8.31
N ASN A 782 -16.26 33.40 8.42
CA ASN A 782 -15.59 32.75 9.55
C ASN A 782 -14.07 32.49 9.34
N ALA A 783 -13.48 33.04 8.27
CA ALA A 783 -12.05 32.98 7.99
C ALA A 783 -11.43 34.37 7.79
N LEU A 784 -10.10 34.45 7.77
CA LEU A 784 -9.40 35.62 7.23
C LEU A 784 -9.61 35.68 5.71
N THR A 785 -9.71 36.86 5.14
CA THR A 785 -9.92 37.06 3.69
C THR A 785 -8.96 38.11 3.16
N TYR A 786 -8.92 38.30 1.84
CA TYR A 786 -8.13 39.38 1.23
C TYR A 786 -8.49 40.79 1.74
N ARG A 787 -9.66 40.96 2.39
CA ARG A 787 -10.12 42.21 3.00
C ARG A 787 -9.70 42.35 4.47
N SER A 788 -9.06 41.34 5.07
CA SER A 788 -8.65 41.41 6.48
C SER A 788 -7.58 42.49 6.68
N PRO A 789 -7.67 43.27 7.78
CA PRO A 789 -6.79 44.42 8.00
C PRO A 789 -5.33 44.01 8.30
N SER A 790 -4.43 44.98 8.30
CA SER A 790 -3.05 44.85 8.83
C SER A 790 -2.24 43.68 8.27
N ASN A 791 -2.39 43.37 6.98
CA ASN A 791 -1.74 42.24 6.29
C ASN A 791 -1.98 40.85 6.92
N THR A 792 -2.96 40.73 7.84
CA THR A 792 -3.22 39.50 8.62
C THR A 792 -3.46 38.29 7.73
N TYR A 793 -4.12 38.47 6.59
CA TYR A 793 -4.31 37.42 5.59
C TYR A 793 -2.99 36.91 5.00
N ALA A 794 -2.06 37.81 4.66
CA ALA A 794 -0.77 37.44 4.11
C ALA A 794 0.11 36.77 5.17
N LEU A 795 0.12 37.29 6.40
CA LEU A 795 0.86 36.71 7.52
C LEU A 795 0.31 35.33 7.93
N ALA A 796 -1.00 35.12 7.85
CA ALA A 796 -1.62 33.82 8.06
C ALA A 796 -1.18 32.79 6.99
N HIS A 797 -1.01 33.21 5.73
CA HIS A 797 -0.42 32.33 4.70
C HIS A 797 1.04 32.03 4.97
N VAL A 798 1.82 33.01 5.43
CA VAL A 798 3.21 32.78 5.86
C VAL A 798 3.26 31.76 6.99
N PHE A 799 2.38 31.86 7.98
CA PHE A 799 2.27 30.87 9.06
C PHE A 799 1.90 29.49 8.51
N MET A 800 0.82 29.38 7.72
CA MET A 800 0.37 28.11 7.15
C MET A 800 1.45 27.40 6.32
N LEU A 801 2.19 28.15 5.49
CA LEU A 801 3.24 27.60 4.63
C LEU A 801 4.58 27.39 5.37
N SER A 802 4.69 27.79 6.64
CA SER A 802 5.90 27.59 7.44
C SER A 802 5.73 26.60 8.59
N TYR A 803 4.51 26.35 9.05
CA TYR A 803 4.22 25.46 10.18
C TYR A 803 3.92 24.02 9.68
N PRO A 804 4.45 22.96 10.33
CA PRO A 804 4.32 21.57 9.88
C PRO A 804 2.97 20.91 10.25
N TYR A 805 1.85 21.49 9.82
CA TYR A 805 0.51 20.92 10.06
C TYR A 805 -0.34 20.93 8.78
N GLY A 806 -0.69 19.73 8.28
CA GLY A 806 -1.55 19.54 7.12
C GLY A 806 -0.89 19.83 5.76
N THR A 807 -1.62 19.48 4.70
CA THR A 807 -1.34 19.83 3.30
C THR A 807 -1.99 21.19 2.98
N PRO A 808 -1.24 22.25 2.65
CA PRO A 808 -1.79 23.59 2.45
C PRO A 808 -2.44 23.77 1.07
N THR A 809 -3.66 24.32 1.07
CA THR A 809 -4.38 24.79 -0.11
C THR A 809 -4.50 26.32 -0.09
N ILE A 810 -4.03 26.97 -1.16
CA ILE A 810 -4.11 28.43 -1.34
C ILE A 810 -5.29 28.75 -2.24
N LEU A 811 -6.21 29.59 -1.80
CA LEU A 811 -7.29 30.08 -2.65
C LEU A 811 -6.75 31.12 -3.64
N SER A 812 -7.16 31.02 -4.90
CA SER A 812 -7.01 32.06 -5.91
C SER A 812 -8.38 32.39 -6.52
N SER A 813 -8.92 33.55 -6.17
CA SER A 813 -10.27 33.98 -6.49
C SER A 813 -10.30 35.44 -6.99
N TYR A 814 -11.46 36.08 -6.89
CA TYR A 814 -11.79 37.41 -7.38
C TYR A 814 -12.47 38.24 -6.29
N GLY A 815 -12.35 39.56 -6.38
CA GLY A 815 -13.07 40.50 -5.54
C GLY A 815 -14.57 40.46 -5.85
N PHE A 816 -15.41 40.54 -4.82
CA PHE A 816 -16.86 40.46 -4.95
C PHE A 816 -17.53 41.45 -3.99
N ASP A 817 -18.51 42.20 -4.50
CA ASP A 817 -19.46 43.01 -3.72
C ASP A 817 -20.89 42.46 -3.87
N ASP A 818 -21.23 41.92 -5.06
CA ASP A 818 -22.32 40.96 -5.27
C ASP A 818 -21.91 39.88 -6.31
N THR A 819 -21.74 38.66 -5.78
CA THR A 819 -21.46 37.31 -6.33
C THR A 819 -20.88 36.95 -7.72
N ASN A 820 -20.54 37.85 -8.66
CA ASN A 820 -20.10 37.46 -10.02
C ASN A 820 -18.79 38.12 -10.49
N ALA A 821 -17.93 37.36 -11.19
CA ALA A 821 -16.81 37.91 -11.96
C ALA A 821 -16.60 37.15 -13.28
N ALA A 822 -16.14 37.88 -14.30
CA ALA A 822 -15.76 37.35 -15.61
C ALA A 822 -14.40 36.61 -15.56
N TRP A 823 -13.81 36.28 -16.70
CA TRP A 823 -12.66 35.38 -16.86
C TRP A 823 -11.37 35.77 -16.12
N GLY A 824 -10.68 34.78 -15.54
CA GLY A 824 -9.43 34.92 -14.76
C GLY A 824 -8.24 35.47 -15.53
N SER A 825 -7.60 36.52 -15.00
CA SER A 825 -6.34 37.08 -15.49
C SER A 825 -5.49 37.66 -14.35
N CYS A 826 -4.20 37.31 -14.31
CA CYS A 826 -3.21 37.93 -13.42
C CYS A 826 -2.31 38.93 -14.17
N ASN A 827 -1.81 39.94 -13.46
CA ASN A 827 -0.76 40.84 -13.97
C ASN A 827 0.32 41.03 -12.91
N GLY A 828 1.55 40.61 -13.21
CA GLY A 828 2.66 40.65 -12.25
C GLY A 828 2.36 39.82 -11.00
N SER A 829 2.45 40.45 -9.82
CA SER A 829 2.20 39.88 -8.50
C SER A 829 0.77 40.09 -7.98
N GLY A 830 -0.12 40.66 -8.80
CA GLY A 830 -1.52 40.91 -8.45
C GLY A 830 -2.47 40.39 -9.53
N GLY A 831 -3.76 40.48 -9.25
CA GLY A 831 -4.78 40.18 -10.26
C GLY A 831 -5.18 41.40 -11.08
N ALA A 832 -5.90 41.15 -12.18
CA ALA A 832 -6.43 42.17 -13.07
C ALA A 832 -7.94 41.94 -13.28
N ASN A 833 -8.69 42.99 -13.62
CA ASN A 833 -10.12 42.91 -13.94
C ASN A 833 -10.97 42.26 -12.84
N GLY A 834 -10.72 42.65 -11.58
CA GLY A 834 -11.44 42.12 -10.41
C GLY A 834 -10.90 40.79 -9.88
N TRP A 835 -9.95 40.15 -10.56
CA TRP A 835 -9.23 38.98 -10.02
C TRP A 835 -8.21 39.40 -8.96
N LEU A 836 -7.98 38.54 -7.97
CA LEU A 836 -7.07 38.81 -6.86
C LEU A 836 -5.69 38.18 -7.08
N CYS A 837 -5.65 36.99 -7.68
CA CYS A 837 -4.44 36.21 -7.88
C CYS A 837 -3.60 36.04 -6.61
N GLN A 838 -4.26 35.68 -5.50
CA GLN A 838 -3.61 35.55 -4.18
C GLN A 838 -2.36 34.65 -4.21
N HIS A 839 -2.36 33.60 -5.02
CA HIS A 839 -1.21 32.72 -5.22
C HIS A 839 0.05 33.43 -5.76
N ARG A 840 -0.10 34.58 -6.41
CA ARG A 840 1.00 35.42 -6.92
C ARG A 840 1.45 36.52 -5.97
N TRP A 841 0.74 36.76 -4.87
CA TRP A 841 1.13 37.79 -3.91
C TRP A 841 2.52 37.45 -3.38
N THR A 842 3.43 38.42 -3.36
CA THR A 842 4.86 38.20 -3.08
C THR A 842 5.10 37.34 -1.83
N PRO A 843 4.43 37.57 -0.69
CA PRO A 843 4.56 36.70 0.49
C PRO A 843 4.19 35.24 0.22
N ILE A 844 3.10 35.00 -0.50
CA ILE A 844 2.55 33.66 -0.75
C ILE A 844 3.42 32.93 -1.77
N ALA A 845 3.74 33.58 -2.89
CA ALA A 845 4.57 33.04 -3.96
C ALA A 845 5.96 32.60 -3.45
N GLY A 846 6.59 33.42 -2.62
CA GLY A 846 7.87 33.09 -2.00
C GLY A 846 7.75 31.89 -1.04
N MET A 847 6.68 31.85 -0.26
CA MET A 847 6.45 30.81 0.75
C MET A 847 6.05 29.45 0.18
N ILE A 848 5.49 29.36 -1.02
CA ILE A 848 5.30 28.06 -1.73
C ILE A 848 6.65 27.34 -1.87
N LYS A 849 7.68 28.08 -2.31
CA LYS A 849 9.06 27.54 -2.38
C LYS A 849 9.69 27.31 -1.01
N PHE A 850 9.21 27.96 0.06
CA PHE A 850 9.62 27.58 1.42
C PHE A 850 9.15 26.21 1.75
N TYR A 851 7.85 26.02 1.62
CA TYR A 851 7.14 24.86 2.10
C TYR A 851 7.77 23.61 1.49
N ASN A 852 7.93 23.61 0.16
CA ASN A 852 8.57 22.53 -0.57
C ASN A 852 10.03 22.26 -0.13
N LYS A 853 10.76 23.28 0.36
CA LYS A 853 12.16 23.16 0.78
C LYS A 853 12.31 22.65 2.22
N VAL A 854 11.34 22.97 3.08
CA VAL A 854 11.38 22.63 4.51
C VAL A 854 10.48 21.45 4.86
N ASP A 855 9.84 20.85 3.86
CA ASP A 855 9.00 19.67 4.03
C ASP A 855 9.72 18.55 4.81
N GLY A 856 8.98 17.84 5.65
CA GLY A 856 9.52 16.79 6.53
C GLY A 856 10.38 17.26 7.71
N THR A 857 10.68 18.56 7.84
CA THR A 857 11.48 19.07 8.97
C THR A 857 10.62 19.46 10.17
N ASN A 858 11.15 19.22 11.38
CA ASN A 858 10.52 19.61 12.64
C ASN A 858 10.72 21.10 12.96
N LEU A 859 9.90 21.63 13.87
CA LEU A 859 10.12 22.95 14.47
C LEU A 859 11.31 22.91 15.44
N ASN A 860 12.15 23.94 15.38
CA ASN A 860 13.25 24.17 16.30
C ASN A 860 13.38 25.68 16.56
N ASP A 861 14.22 26.06 17.54
CA ASP A 861 14.56 27.46 17.81
C ASP A 861 13.33 28.41 17.95
N TRP A 862 12.25 27.93 18.56
CA TRP A 862 11.03 28.74 18.78
C TRP A 862 11.30 29.89 19.73
N VAL A 863 10.97 31.11 19.30
CA VAL A 863 11.10 32.35 20.04
C VAL A 863 9.77 33.08 20.00
N GLN A 864 9.32 33.52 21.17
CA GLN A 864 8.20 34.42 21.32
C GLN A 864 8.71 35.81 21.74
N GLY A 865 8.19 36.85 21.08
CA GLY A 865 8.33 38.25 21.50
C GLY A 865 7.15 38.62 22.39
N THR A 866 6.26 39.48 21.87
CA THR A 866 4.90 39.63 22.40
C THR A 866 4.01 38.42 22.05
N ASN A 867 2.73 38.47 22.44
CA ASN A 867 1.75 37.48 22.00
C ASN A 867 1.51 37.50 20.48
N GLN A 868 1.91 38.59 19.79
CA GLN A 868 1.77 38.79 18.36
C GLN A 868 3.09 38.63 17.57
N GLN A 869 4.15 38.14 18.22
CA GLN A 869 5.48 37.99 17.63
C GLN A 869 6.02 36.59 17.85
N ILE A 870 6.27 35.87 16.77
CA ILE A 870 6.84 34.52 16.80
C ILE A 870 7.96 34.37 15.79
N ALA A 871 8.96 33.58 16.13
CA ALA A 871 9.99 33.14 15.20
C ALA A 871 10.35 31.68 15.48
N PHE A 872 10.69 30.93 14.45
CA PHE A 872 11.09 29.53 14.60
C PHE A 872 11.88 29.03 13.37
N GLY A 873 12.71 28.04 13.63
CA GLY A 873 13.36 27.22 12.61
C GLY A 873 12.47 26.09 12.10
N ARG A 874 12.76 25.67 10.87
CA ARG A 874 12.28 24.43 10.25
C ARG A 874 13.50 23.57 9.92
N GLY A 875 13.91 22.80 10.93
CA GLY A 875 15.20 22.10 10.96
C GLY A 875 16.37 23.05 10.71
N ASN A 876 17.30 22.59 9.87
CA ASN A 876 18.38 23.40 9.31
C ASN A 876 18.06 23.92 7.89
N ALA A 877 16.82 23.77 7.42
CA ALA A 877 16.41 24.05 6.05
C ALA A 877 15.79 25.44 5.89
N GLY A 878 15.22 26.00 6.97
CA GLY A 878 14.50 27.26 6.94
C GLY A 878 14.37 27.96 8.29
N PHE A 879 14.13 29.26 8.25
CA PHE A 879 13.81 30.07 9.42
C PHE A 879 12.74 31.10 9.05
N VAL A 880 11.77 31.31 9.95
CA VAL A 880 10.65 32.25 9.77
C VAL A 880 10.48 33.09 11.01
N ALA A 881 10.22 34.37 10.82
CA ALA A 881 9.75 35.27 11.86
C ALA A 881 8.54 36.06 11.37
N ILE A 882 7.51 36.15 12.21
CA ILE A 882 6.22 36.80 11.94
C ILE A 882 5.99 37.84 13.03
N ASN A 883 5.81 39.09 12.60
CA ASN A 883 5.46 40.21 13.46
C ASN A 883 4.07 40.73 13.10
N ASN A 884 3.08 40.41 13.92
CA ASN A 884 1.70 40.88 13.79
C ASN A 884 1.42 42.09 14.72
N GLU A 885 2.45 42.79 15.16
CA GLU A 885 2.33 44.09 15.84
C GLU A 885 2.44 45.25 14.84
N ASP A 886 1.94 46.42 15.27
CA ASP A 886 2.02 47.68 14.52
C ASP A 886 3.39 48.40 14.67
N TRP A 887 4.31 47.82 15.44
CA TRP A 887 5.69 48.31 15.59
C TRP A 887 6.73 47.26 15.19
N GLN A 888 7.94 47.74 14.88
CA GLN A 888 9.06 46.90 14.44
C GLN A 888 9.57 45.97 15.55
N TRP A 889 9.90 44.72 15.18
CA TRP A 889 10.55 43.75 16.05
C TRP A 889 12.02 43.56 15.65
N SER A 890 12.93 44.15 16.42
CA SER A 890 14.38 43.99 16.24
C SER A 890 14.94 43.07 17.32
N ARG A 891 15.46 41.91 16.92
CA ARG A 891 16.02 40.92 17.84
C ARG A 891 17.08 40.05 17.17
N THR A 892 18.00 39.56 17.99
CA THR A 892 18.94 38.51 17.62
C THR A 892 18.32 37.13 17.82
N PHE A 893 18.23 36.33 16.76
CA PHE A 893 17.59 35.01 16.80
C PHE A 893 18.62 33.89 16.77
N LYS A 894 18.41 32.86 17.58
CA LYS A 894 19.10 31.59 17.43
C LYS A 894 18.51 30.88 16.20
N THR A 895 19.35 30.31 15.35
CA THR A 895 18.92 29.55 14.18
C THR A 895 19.87 28.39 13.94
N SER A 896 19.31 27.30 13.40
CA SER A 896 20.05 26.12 12.95
C SER A 896 20.36 26.17 11.44
N LEU A 897 20.04 27.29 10.77
CA LEU A 897 20.47 27.50 9.39
C LEU A 897 22.01 27.48 9.29
N PRO A 898 22.57 26.90 8.21
CA PRO A 898 23.98 27.01 7.90
C PRO A 898 24.49 28.45 7.86
N SER A 899 25.81 28.60 7.99
CA SER A 899 26.46 29.89 7.84
C SER A 899 26.43 30.36 6.39
N ALA A 900 25.59 31.35 6.08
CA ALA A 900 25.50 32.00 4.76
C ALA A 900 24.78 33.35 4.83
N THR A 901 24.64 34.01 3.68
CA THR A 901 23.72 35.13 3.45
C THR A 901 22.49 34.60 2.75
N TYR A 902 21.34 35.16 3.12
CA TYR A 902 20.06 34.61 2.77
C TYR A 902 19.11 35.74 2.35
N CYS A 903 18.31 35.48 1.31
CA CYS A 903 17.30 36.42 0.85
C CYS A 903 15.98 36.28 1.59
N ASP A 904 15.37 37.41 1.95
CA ASP A 904 13.97 37.43 2.35
C ASP A 904 13.05 37.20 1.16
N VAL A 905 12.48 36.00 1.14
CA VAL A 905 11.54 35.57 0.10
C VAL A 905 10.12 36.09 0.29
N ILE A 906 9.79 36.65 1.46
CA ILE A 906 8.46 37.23 1.72
C ILE A 906 8.37 38.59 1.03
N THR A 907 9.50 39.31 0.95
CA THR A 907 9.59 40.63 0.35
C THR A 907 10.31 40.65 -1.01
N GLY A 908 10.94 39.56 -1.45
CA GLY A 908 11.61 39.49 -2.75
C GLY A 908 12.06 38.10 -3.19
N LYS A 909 12.98 38.04 -4.16
CA LYS A 909 13.58 36.79 -4.66
C LYS A 909 15.09 36.95 -4.81
N LYS A 910 15.80 35.83 -4.83
CA LYS A 910 17.22 35.79 -5.21
C LYS A 910 17.35 36.13 -6.69
N SER A 911 18.26 37.04 -7.01
CA SER A 911 18.63 37.46 -8.35
C SER A 911 20.16 37.55 -8.43
N GLY A 912 20.78 36.51 -8.98
CA GLY A 912 22.23 36.34 -8.90
C GLY A 912 22.70 36.24 -7.44
N SER A 913 23.65 37.09 -7.06
CA SER A 913 24.19 37.22 -5.70
C SER A 913 23.45 38.27 -4.84
N SER A 914 22.31 38.78 -5.30
CA SER A 914 21.54 39.84 -4.64
C SER A 914 20.07 39.44 -4.43
N CYS A 915 19.37 40.15 -3.55
CA CYS A 915 17.94 39.96 -3.31
C CYS A 915 17.15 41.13 -3.89
N THR A 916 16.03 40.86 -4.57
CA THR A 916 15.19 41.91 -5.19
C THR A 916 14.22 42.59 -4.20
N GLY A 917 14.30 42.29 -2.90
CA GLY A 917 13.37 42.71 -1.85
C GLY A 917 14.06 43.23 -0.59
N GLY A 918 13.35 43.22 0.54
CA GLY A 918 13.83 43.71 1.84
C GLY A 918 15.17 43.12 2.25
N LYS A 919 16.04 43.97 2.82
CA LYS A 919 17.48 43.77 3.03
C LYS A 919 17.90 42.34 3.43
N SER A 920 18.92 41.84 2.75
CA SER A 920 19.67 40.62 3.06
C SER A 920 19.94 40.48 4.56
N VAL A 921 19.69 39.32 5.16
CA VAL A 921 20.15 39.08 6.53
C VAL A 921 21.65 38.84 6.49
N SER A 922 22.38 39.73 7.16
CA SER A 922 23.82 39.73 7.28
C SER A 922 24.32 38.51 8.07
N ARG A 923 25.23 37.74 7.45
CA ARG A 923 26.17 36.74 8.01
C ARG A 923 25.67 35.91 9.21
N ILE A 924 25.28 34.67 8.94
CA ILE A 924 25.40 33.59 9.93
C ILE A 924 26.84 33.08 9.83
N ALA A 925 27.64 33.18 10.90
CA ALA A 925 28.99 32.60 10.99
C ALA A 925 29.03 31.60 12.15
N LEU A 926 29.83 30.54 12.05
CA LEU A 926 30.01 29.55 13.10
C LEU A 926 30.30 30.25 14.44
N HIS A 927 29.42 30.02 15.42
CA HIS A 927 29.43 30.58 16.77
C HIS A 927 29.00 32.04 16.98
N GLN A 928 28.24 32.69 16.08
CA GLN A 928 27.48 33.89 16.45
C GLN A 928 26.04 33.93 15.89
N THR A 929 25.15 34.51 16.71
CA THR A 929 23.72 34.69 16.50
C THR A 929 23.40 35.91 15.61
N PRO A 930 22.59 35.79 14.54
CA PRO A 930 22.25 36.92 13.66
C PRO A 930 21.23 37.89 14.29
N SER A 931 21.51 39.20 14.22
CA SER A 931 20.55 40.29 14.50
C SER A 931 19.65 40.55 13.30
N LEU A 932 18.35 40.53 13.53
CA LEU A 932 17.31 40.63 12.51
C LEU A 932 16.33 41.74 12.90
N THR A 933 15.97 42.57 11.94
CA THR A 933 15.00 43.65 12.13
C THR A 933 13.80 43.41 11.24
N ILE A 934 12.65 43.10 11.85
CA ILE A 934 11.38 42.76 11.17
C ILE A 934 10.46 43.96 11.30
N CYS A 935 10.12 44.62 10.19
CA CYS A 935 9.22 45.78 10.19
C CYS A 935 7.81 45.41 10.73
N ALA A 936 7.05 46.41 11.17
CA ALA A 936 5.65 46.24 11.58
C ALA A 936 4.82 45.56 10.47
N SER A 937 3.94 44.62 10.84
CA SER A 937 3.08 43.88 9.88
C SER A 937 3.82 43.19 8.72
N THR A 938 5.06 42.73 8.95
CA THR A 938 5.89 41.99 7.96
C THR A 938 6.45 40.69 8.53
N GLY A 939 6.92 39.79 7.66
CA GLY A 939 7.71 38.62 8.04
C GLY A 939 9.03 38.58 7.28
N LEU A 940 10.07 37.98 7.88
CA LEU A 940 11.40 37.82 7.27
C LEU A 940 11.77 36.33 7.19
N ARG A 941 12.28 35.86 6.05
CA ARG A 941 12.70 34.47 5.82
C ARG A 941 14.12 34.35 5.25
N LEU A 942 14.79 33.23 5.49
CA LEU A 942 16.11 32.93 4.94
C LEU A 942 16.20 31.49 4.37
N PRO A 943 16.37 31.26 3.04
CA PRO A 943 16.55 29.94 2.41
C PRO A 943 18.02 29.44 2.26
N THR A 944 18.31 28.16 2.51
CA THR A 944 19.65 27.48 2.48
C THR A 944 20.53 27.61 1.23
N ASP A 945 20.13 28.36 0.23
CA ASP A 945 20.89 28.53 -1.00
C ASP A 945 21.68 29.86 -0.94
N PRO A 946 22.99 29.83 -0.65
CA PRO A 946 23.80 31.04 -0.44
C PRO A 946 23.80 32.00 -1.63
#